data_AF-A0A3L7U9D8-F1
#
_entry.id   AF-A0A3L7U9D8-F1
#
_cell.length_a   1.000
_cell.length_b   1.000
_cell.length_c   1.000
_cell.angle_alpha   90.00
_cell.angle_beta   90.00
_cell.angle_gamma   90.00
#
_symmetry.space_group_name_H-M   'P 1'
#
loop_
_entity.id
_entity.type
_entity.pdbx_description
1 polymer ?
#
loop_
_entity_poly.entity_id
_entity_poly.type
_entity_poly.pdbx_seq_one_letter_code
_entity_poly.pdbx_strand_id
1 'polypeptide(L)'
;MPANETYSWNQKTLNIVFALSSVVMLLSVILMMQKDQDDEWRPIQRKNFQLEAKLREVELSAIESDDFKAKKAALQQKIAAADVALKQVKTEATNEELFSLLDRQQREVDRLGEVLKSLNGLRDEARAKFDLAVSVGLPEADISQKMAGFKTRQGLCDETRALLDTANAALVITVAETKVITREHDELVASIEKMTKDETRVQAALENVAPTSLISSMKRSMMEMPIIDGFNSPLKIVQDWMPKLRQTLGMAKIARFDRCRTCHQNIDKTATGGFPAFPEGHPSDADVATWVSEDKFPQPYATHSNTELFCTASSPHPVAKFGCTICHDGQGSGTSFGNAEHTPDTPQLAAEWHEEYGYHANHFWEYPMQPTRFAESTCIKCHHGMTELGVNPKFGATAPKAFKGYQLIQNYGCFGCHEIHGQDAGVAIGPDMRVEPQTDEERARIASDPNQVAGKFRKVGPSLRHISSKTNSNWIQYWTEIPSRFRPTTKMPQFFNQSEHLSPADAAHTQTLETVELAGIANVLLGNSQPIDLLKPAKGYAADVARGKKLFTERGCLACHQHDAVPGTTADFGPNISNIHQKINRNADNPEFSDWLYTWLREPQRYHARTRMPNLYLDVYMDVDGTTSIDPAADIAAFLLSQGPKVDFTVREVDNAELDNLVT
;
A
#
# COMPACT_ATOMS: atom_id res chain seq x y z
N MET A 1 -8.73 -53.87 -61.12
CA MET A 1 -8.24 -52.51 -61.42
C MET A 1 -7.42 -52.07 -60.21
N PRO A 2 -6.08 -52.02 -60.30
CA PRO A 2 -5.31 -51.43 -59.21
C PRO A 2 -5.64 -49.95 -59.18
N ALA A 3 -6.00 -49.42 -58.01
CA ALA A 3 -6.18 -47.98 -57.83
C ALA A 3 -4.82 -47.32 -57.98
N ASN A 4 -4.54 -46.79 -59.17
CA ASN A 4 -3.47 -45.85 -59.39
C ASN A 4 -3.89 -44.59 -58.62
N GLU A 5 -3.32 -44.41 -57.42
CA GLU A 5 -3.46 -43.19 -56.63
C GLU A 5 -2.80 -42.02 -57.37
N THR A 6 -3.46 -41.54 -58.43
CA THR A 6 -3.11 -40.30 -59.10
C THR A 6 -3.62 -39.17 -58.23
N TYR A 7 -2.78 -38.72 -57.31
CA TYR A 7 -3.05 -37.50 -56.56
C TYR A 7 -3.14 -36.32 -57.53
N SER A 8 -4.17 -35.47 -57.38
CA SER A 8 -4.35 -34.29 -58.24
C SER A 8 -3.21 -33.26 -58.12
N TRP A 9 -2.33 -33.42 -57.13
CA TRP A 9 -1.21 -32.53 -56.83
C TRP A 9 0.07 -33.32 -56.61
N ASN A 10 1.23 -32.72 -56.93
CA ASN A 10 2.52 -33.33 -56.69
C ASN A 10 2.80 -33.41 -55.17
N GLN A 11 2.83 -34.63 -54.64
CA GLN A 11 3.03 -34.91 -53.21
C GLN A 11 4.33 -34.32 -52.65
N LYS A 12 5.42 -34.28 -53.42
CA LYS A 12 6.67 -33.65 -52.95
C LYS A 12 6.50 -32.15 -52.77
N THR A 13 5.84 -31.49 -53.72
CA THR A 13 5.56 -30.05 -53.64
C THR A 13 4.63 -29.74 -52.48
N LEU A 14 3.57 -30.53 -52.29
CA LEU A 14 2.62 -30.36 -51.19
C LEU A 14 3.30 -30.52 -49.82
N ASN A 15 4.16 -31.54 -49.65
CA ASN A 15 4.91 -31.75 -48.41
C ASN A 15 5.88 -30.59 -48.12
N ILE A 16 6.55 -30.05 -49.15
CA ILE A 16 7.43 -28.89 -48.99
C ILE A 16 6.61 -27.65 -48.59
N VAL A 17 5.49 -27.39 -49.25
CA VAL A 17 4.60 -26.26 -48.92
C VAL A 17 4.01 -26.40 -47.52
N PHE A 18 3.61 -27.60 -47.12
CA PHE A 18 3.12 -27.89 -45.76
C PHE A 18 4.22 -27.67 -44.71
N ALA A 19 5.44 -28.16 -44.96
CA ALA A 19 6.57 -27.94 -44.05
C ALA A 19 6.90 -26.44 -43.92
N LEU A 20 6.97 -25.71 -45.03
CA LEU A 20 7.23 -24.27 -45.03
C LEU A 20 6.12 -23.48 -44.32
N SER A 21 4.85 -23.76 -44.61
CA SER A 21 3.72 -23.10 -43.93
C SER A 21 3.67 -23.41 -42.44
N SER A 22 4.01 -24.64 -42.03
CA SER A 22 4.12 -25.02 -40.62
C SER A 22 5.24 -24.24 -39.91
N VAL A 23 6.40 -24.09 -40.55
CA VAL A 23 7.52 -23.28 -40.01
C VAL A 23 7.13 -21.80 -39.91
N VAL A 24 6.49 -21.25 -40.94
CA VAL A 24 6.01 -19.85 -40.94
C VAL A 24 4.97 -19.63 -39.83
N MET A 25 4.03 -20.56 -39.66
CA MET A 25 3.04 -20.51 -38.58
C MET A 25 3.72 -20.56 -37.21
N LEU A 26 4.68 -21.47 -37.00
CA LEU A 26 5.43 -21.58 -35.75
C LEU A 26 6.17 -20.27 -35.43
N LEU A 27 6.89 -19.72 -36.41
CA LEU A 27 7.60 -18.45 -36.24
C LEU A 27 6.64 -17.30 -35.94
N SER A 28 5.49 -17.26 -36.61
CA SER A 28 4.47 -16.22 -36.38
C SER A 28 3.88 -16.31 -34.97
N VAL A 29 3.61 -17.53 -34.47
CA VAL A 29 3.16 -17.76 -33.08
C VAL A 29 4.24 -17.32 -32.10
N ILE A 30 5.50 -17.70 -32.33
CA ILE A 30 6.61 -17.28 -31.47
C ILE A 30 6.72 -15.75 -31.43
N LEU A 31 6.67 -15.06 -32.57
CA LEU A 31 6.74 -13.60 -32.63
C LEU A 31 5.54 -12.92 -31.95
N MET A 32 4.33 -13.45 -32.14
CA MET A 32 3.13 -12.96 -31.47
C MET A 32 3.26 -13.09 -29.96
N MET A 33 3.70 -14.25 -29.47
CA MET A 33 3.89 -14.50 -28.04
C MET A 33 5.03 -13.68 -27.46
N GLN A 34 6.13 -13.48 -28.19
CA GLN A 34 7.21 -12.58 -27.77
C GLN A 34 6.71 -11.15 -27.58
N LYS A 35 5.85 -10.67 -28.50
CA LYS A 35 5.25 -9.34 -28.40
C LYS A 35 4.23 -9.24 -27.26
N ASP A 36 3.43 -10.28 -27.03
CA ASP A 36 2.45 -10.32 -25.93
C ASP A 36 3.12 -10.39 -24.55
N GLN A 37 4.34 -10.95 -24.48
CA GLN A 37 5.13 -11.04 -23.25
C GLN A 37 6.07 -9.84 -23.00
N ASP A 38 6.08 -8.83 -23.87
CA ASP A 38 6.95 -7.65 -23.73
C ASP A 38 6.38 -6.62 -22.73
N ASP A 39 6.15 -7.08 -21.50
CA ASP A 39 5.63 -6.23 -20.42
C ASP A 39 6.72 -5.29 -19.87
N GLU A 40 6.36 -4.02 -19.63
CA GLU A 40 7.27 -2.97 -19.11
C GLU A 40 7.99 -3.34 -17.80
N TRP A 41 7.37 -4.16 -16.95
CA TRP A 41 7.95 -4.53 -15.65
C TRP A 41 9.08 -5.58 -15.74
N ARG A 42 9.15 -6.35 -16.84
CA ARG A 42 10.11 -7.46 -16.97
C ARG A 42 11.55 -6.96 -17.10
N PRO A 43 11.88 -5.95 -17.94
CA PRO A 43 13.20 -5.33 -17.95
C PRO A 43 13.65 -4.83 -16.58
N ILE A 44 12.73 -4.26 -15.80
CA ILE A 44 13.01 -3.76 -14.44
C ILE A 44 13.42 -4.92 -13.53
N GLN A 45 12.66 -6.02 -13.49
CA GLN A 45 13.04 -7.18 -12.69
C GLN A 45 14.35 -7.84 -13.15
N ARG A 46 14.61 -7.89 -14.46
CA ARG A 46 15.90 -8.40 -14.99
C ARG A 46 17.07 -7.55 -14.52
N LYS A 47 16.94 -6.23 -14.55
CA LYS A 47 17.96 -5.29 -14.03
C LYS A 47 18.15 -5.46 -12.53
N ASN A 48 17.07 -5.72 -11.78
CA ASN A 48 17.18 -6.01 -10.36
C ASN A 48 17.89 -7.35 -10.08
N PHE A 49 17.68 -8.39 -10.89
CA PHE A 49 18.46 -9.63 -10.79
C PHE A 49 19.95 -9.41 -11.10
N GLN A 50 20.28 -8.54 -12.06
CA GLN A 50 21.68 -8.15 -12.31
C GLN A 50 22.30 -7.44 -11.10
N LEU A 51 21.54 -6.55 -10.47
CA LEU A 51 21.95 -5.87 -9.23
C LEU A 51 22.17 -6.88 -8.09
N GLU A 52 21.23 -7.80 -7.86
CA GLU A 52 21.38 -8.85 -6.84
C GLU A 52 22.60 -9.74 -7.12
N ALA A 53 22.83 -10.14 -8.38
CA ALA A 53 24.01 -10.91 -8.77
C ALA A 53 25.30 -10.14 -8.45
N LYS A 54 25.37 -8.85 -8.83
CA LYS A 54 26.54 -8.01 -8.58
C LYS A 54 26.86 -7.87 -7.09
N LEU A 55 25.85 -7.70 -6.24
CA LEU A 55 26.03 -7.67 -4.79
C LEU A 55 26.59 -8.99 -4.25
N ARG A 56 26.08 -10.13 -4.74
CA ARG A 56 26.59 -11.45 -4.34
C ARG A 56 28.00 -11.72 -4.85
N GLU A 57 28.35 -11.22 -6.03
CA GLU A 57 29.74 -11.26 -6.53
C GLU A 57 30.68 -10.48 -5.62
N VAL A 58 30.27 -9.28 -5.17
CA VAL A 58 31.07 -8.47 -4.23
C VAL A 58 31.20 -9.20 -2.88
N GLU A 59 30.10 -9.73 -2.33
CA GLU A 59 30.10 -10.53 -1.08
C GLU A 59 31.02 -11.76 -1.21
N LEU A 60 30.94 -12.47 -2.34
CA LEU A 60 31.78 -13.64 -2.63
C LEU A 60 33.25 -13.25 -2.75
N SER A 61 33.58 -12.15 -3.43
CA SER A 61 34.96 -11.67 -3.57
C SER A 61 35.60 -11.30 -2.23
N ALA A 62 34.80 -10.77 -1.29
CA ALA A 62 35.26 -10.49 0.07
C ALA A 62 35.54 -11.80 0.84
N ILE A 63 34.69 -12.82 0.66
CA ILE A 63 34.85 -14.16 1.25
C ILE A 63 35.98 -14.95 0.58
N GLU A 64 36.28 -14.71 -0.70
CA GLU A 64 37.38 -15.38 -1.41
C GLU A 64 38.71 -14.62 -1.34
N SER A 65 38.76 -13.51 -0.59
CA SER A 65 39.97 -12.72 -0.40
C SER A 65 41.13 -13.53 0.16
N ASP A 66 42.36 -13.15 -0.17
CA ASP A 66 43.56 -13.84 0.32
C ASP A 66 43.64 -13.86 1.86
N ASP A 67 43.16 -12.79 2.51
CA ASP A 67 43.06 -12.71 3.97
C ASP A 67 42.06 -13.73 4.53
N PHE A 68 40.89 -13.89 3.90
CA PHE A 68 39.91 -14.90 4.34
C PHE A 68 40.42 -16.33 4.10
N LYS A 69 41.04 -16.58 2.94
CA LYS A 69 41.69 -17.88 2.63
C LYS A 69 42.80 -18.19 3.63
N ALA A 70 43.63 -17.21 3.97
CA ALA A 70 44.67 -17.35 4.97
C ALA A 70 44.10 -17.64 6.37
N LYS A 71 43.03 -16.94 6.78
CA LYS A 71 42.31 -17.21 8.04
C LYS A 71 41.73 -18.62 8.08
N LYS A 72 41.08 -19.06 7.00
CA LYS A 72 40.53 -20.43 6.86
C LYS A 72 41.65 -21.47 6.93
N ALA A 73 42.76 -21.28 6.23
CA ALA A 73 43.92 -22.16 6.27
C ALA A 73 44.58 -22.21 7.67
N ALA A 74 44.71 -21.06 8.34
CA ALA A 74 45.24 -20.98 9.70
C ALA A 74 44.33 -21.71 10.70
N LEU A 75 43.00 -21.56 10.59
CA LEU A 75 42.05 -22.33 11.39
C LEU A 75 42.13 -23.83 11.08
N GLN A 76 42.28 -24.23 9.82
CA GLN A 76 42.46 -25.64 9.44
C GLN A 76 43.73 -26.24 10.06
N GLN A 77 44.83 -25.48 10.09
CA GLN A 77 46.06 -25.90 10.78
C GLN A 77 45.85 -26.02 12.30
N LYS A 78 45.14 -25.07 12.92
CA LYS A 78 44.79 -25.14 14.34
C LYS A 78 43.90 -26.34 14.65
N ILE A 79 42.92 -26.65 13.81
CA ILE A 79 42.11 -27.87 13.95
C ILE A 79 42.99 -29.11 13.83
N ALA A 80 43.86 -29.20 12.82
CA ALA A 80 44.75 -30.35 12.67
C ALA A 80 45.68 -30.55 13.89
N ALA A 81 46.17 -29.45 14.50
CA ALA A 81 46.94 -29.51 15.73
C ALA A 81 46.06 -29.92 16.94
N ALA A 82 44.85 -29.35 17.05
CA ALA A 82 43.88 -29.69 18.09
C ALA A 82 43.40 -31.15 17.96
N ASP A 83 43.27 -31.70 16.76
CA ASP A 83 42.95 -33.11 16.49
C ASP A 83 44.03 -34.04 17.03
N VAL A 84 45.30 -33.69 16.82
CA VAL A 84 46.44 -34.46 17.34
C VAL A 84 46.48 -34.37 18.86
N ALA A 85 46.30 -33.18 19.43
CA ALA A 85 46.24 -32.98 20.87
C ALA A 85 45.06 -33.73 21.51
N LEU A 86 43.88 -33.66 20.90
CA LEU A 86 42.68 -34.35 21.37
C LEU A 86 42.83 -35.87 21.30
N LYS A 87 43.48 -36.40 20.26
CA LYS A 87 43.82 -37.83 20.18
C LYS A 87 44.74 -38.26 21.33
N GLN A 88 45.75 -37.45 21.65
CA GLN A 88 46.64 -37.72 22.79
C GLN A 88 45.90 -37.67 24.12
N VAL A 89 45.12 -36.63 24.36
CA VAL A 89 44.30 -36.46 25.57
C VAL A 89 43.29 -37.60 25.73
N LYS A 90 42.70 -38.10 24.64
CA LYS A 90 41.81 -39.27 24.64
C LYS A 90 42.51 -40.58 25.02
N THR A 91 43.81 -40.70 24.75
CA THR A 91 44.61 -41.89 25.09
C THR A 91 45.24 -41.84 26.48
N GLU A 92 45.08 -40.73 27.22
CA GLU A 92 45.48 -40.68 28.62
C GLU A 92 44.56 -41.58 29.45
N ALA A 93 45.15 -42.38 30.34
CA ALA A 93 44.44 -43.44 31.08
C ALA A 93 43.17 -42.97 31.82
N THR A 94 43.14 -41.72 32.30
CA THR A 94 41.97 -41.12 32.98
C THR A 94 40.84 -40.73 32.03
N ASN A 95 41.16 -40.40 30.78
CA ASN A 95 40.18 -39.94 29.78
C ASN A 95 39.71 -41.09 28.88
N GLU A 96 40.56 -42.09 28.64
CA GLU A 96 40.22 -43.28 27.84
C GLU A 96 38.99 -44.01 28.41
N GLU A 97 38.91 -44.13 29.74
CA GLU A 97 37.76 -44.73 30.42
C GLU A 97 36.49 -43.89 30.25
N LEU A 98 36.60 -42.55 30.32
CA LEU A 98 35.48 -41.63 30.14
C LEU A 98 34.92 -41.68 28.71
N PHE A 99 35.78 -41.66 27.69
CA PHE A 99 35.33 -41.76 26.29
C PHE A 99 34.79 -43.15 25.94
N SER A 100 35.34 -44.22 26.54
CA SER A 100 34.78 -45.58 26.43
C SER A 100 33.42 -45.72 27.12
N LEU A 101 33.22 -45.01 28.25
CA LEU A 101 31.92 -44.93 28.92
C LEU A 101 30.90 -44.20 28.05
N LEU A 102 31.28 -43.05 27.48
CA LEU A 102 30.43 -42.28 26.56
C LEU A 102 29.94 -43.16 25.40
N ASP A 103 30.86 -43.86 24.74
CA ASP A 103 30.57 -44.71 23.58
C ASP A 103 29.67 -45.92 23.95
N ARG A 104 29.87 -46.51 25.14
CA ARG A 104 28.97 -47.55 25.67
C ARG A 104 27.57 -47.01 25.98
N GLN A 105 27.46 -45.86 26.63
CA GLN A 105 26.18 -45.23 26.95
C GLN A 105 25.43 -44.79 25.70
N GLN A 106 26.13 -44.22 24.71
CA GLN A 106 25.54 -43.83 23.43
C GLN A 106 24.96 -45.04 22.70
N ARG A 107 25.73 -46.14 22.59
CA ARG A 107 25.22 -47.39 22.00
C ARG A 107 24.00 -47.94 22.74
N GLU A 108 23.96 -47.83 24.06
CA GLU A 108 22.82 -48.31 24.85
C GLU A 108 21.58 -47.44 24.62
N VAL A 109 21.73 -46.12 24.55
CA VAL A 109 20.66 -45.19 24.17
C VAL A 109 20.14 -45.49 22.77
N ASP A 110 21.03 -45.66 21.79
CA ASP A 110 20.65 -45.97 20.40
C ASP A 110 19.91 -47.32 20.33
N ARG A 111 20.43 -48.35 21.00
CA ARG A 111 19.80 -49.68 21.10
C ARG A 111 18.40 -49.59 21.71
N LEU A 112 18.25 -48.92 22.86
CA LEU A 112 16.95 -48.75 23.52
C LEU A 112 15.98 -47.93 22.67
N GLY A 113 16.48 -46.92 21.94
CA GLY A 113 15.70 -46.13 20.98
C GLY A 113 15.16 -46.97 19.83
N GLU A 114 16.00 -47.84 19.24
CA GLU A 114 15.58 -48.77 18.18
C GLU A 114 14.57 -49.82 18.68
N VAL A 115 14.80 -50.37 19.88
CA VAL A 115 13.86 -51.31 20.52
C VAL A 115 12.53 -50.63 20.79
N LEU A 116 12.52 -49.42 21.36
CA LEU A 116 11.30 -48.65 21.61
C LEU A 116 10.56 -48.32 20.31
N LYS A 117 11.26 -47.95 19.25
CA LYS A 117 10.66 -47.71 17.92
C LYS A 117 9.94 -48.96 17.41
N SER A 118 10.55 -50.13 17.56
CA SER A 118 9.96 -51.42 17.18
C SER A 118 8.73 -51.76 18.04
N LEU A 119 8.82 -51.59 19.36
CA LEU A 119 7.71 -51.82 20.30
C LEU A 119 6.54 -50.87 20.07
N ASN A 120 6.79 -49.60 19.75
CA ASN A 120 5.75 -48.64 19.39
C ASN A 120 4.93 -49.12 18.18
N GLY A 121 5.59 -49.68 17.16
CA GLY A 121 4.89 -50.27 16.00
C GLY A 121 3.96 -51.42 16.40
N LEU A 122 4.43 -52.34 17.25
CA LEU A 122 3.63 -53.46 17.76
C LEU A 122 2.47 -52.99 18.65
N ARG A 123 2.68 -51.95 19.46
CA ARG A 123 1.63 -51.32 20.26
C ARG A 123 0.57 -50.68 19.37
N ASP A 124 0.98 -49.92 18.35
CA ASP A 124 0.05 -49.21 17.46
C ASP A 124 -0.79 -50.20 16.64
N GLU A 125 -0.21 -51.32 16.21
CA GLU A 125 -0.95 -52.43 15.62
C GLU A 125 -2.00 -53.00 16.60
N ALA A 126 -1.63 -53.25 17.86
CA ALA A 126 -2.55 -53.77 18.87
C ALA A 126 -3.65 -52.77 19.25
N ARG A 127 -3.33 -51.46 19.27
CA ARG A 127 -4.30 -50.38 19.46
C ARG A 127 -5.29 -50.34 18.30
N ALA A 128 -4.82 -50.37 17.06
CA ALA A 128 -5.69 -50.40 15.88
C ALA A 128 -6.62 -51.62 15.87
N LYS A 129 -6.12 -52.80 16.28
CA LYS A 129 -6.93 -54.01 16.45
C LYS A 129 -8.00 -53.88 17.54
N PHE A 130 -7.68 -53.20 18.64
CA PHE A 130 -8.65 -52.89 19.69
C PHE A 130 -9.70 -51.88 19.22
N ASP A 131 -9.29 -50.76 18.62
CA ASP A 131 -10.18 -49.72 18.10
C ASP A 131 -11.13 -50.29 17.03
N LEU A 132 -10.64 -51.18 16.17
CA LEU A 132 -11.46 -51.90 15.18
C LEU A 132 -12.46 -52.86 15.86
N ALA A 133 -12.05 -53.60 16.89
CA ALA A 133 -12.95 -54.49 17.62
C ALA A 133 -14.11 -53.73 18.29
N VAL A 134 -13.83 -52.52 18.80
CA VAL A 134 -14.84 -51.62 19.36
C VAL A 134 -15.76 -51.06 18.26
N SER A 135 -15.21 -50.63 17.13
CA SER A 135 -16.00 -50.01 16.05
C SER A 135 -16.93 -50.97 15.32
N VAL A 136 -16.53 -52.24 15.17
CA VAL A 136 -17.36 -53.29 14.53
C VAL A 136 -18.28 -54.02 15.52
N GLY A 137 -18.26 -53.67 16.81
CA GLY A 137 -19.17 -54.20 17.82
C GLY A 137 -18.95 -55.68 18.16
N LEU A 138 -17.69 -56.13 18.27
CA LEU A 138 -17.40 -57.52 18.66
C LEU A 138 -17.89 -57.85 20.08
N PRO A 139 -18.06 -59.15 20.42
CA PRO A 139 -18.40 -59.57 21.77
C PRO A 139 -17.45 -59.01 22.83
N GLU A 140 -17.98 -58.70 24.02
CA GLU A 140 -17.24 -58.04 25.10
C GLU A 140 -15.99 -58.80 25.57
N ALA A 141 -16.02 -60.13 25.46
CA ALA A 141 -14.88 -61.00 25.73
C ALA A 141 -13.70 -60.75 24.76
N ASP A 142 -13.99 -60.54 23.46
CA ASP A 142 -12.98 -60.29 22.43
C ASP A 142 -12.39 -58.89 22.56
N ILE A 143 -13.23 -57.89 22.84
CA ILE A 143 -12.80 -56.51 23.11
C ILE A 143 -11.87 -56.48 24.32
N SER A 144 -12.24 -57.17 25.41
CA SER A 144 -11.44 -57.27 26.63
C SER A 144 -10.08 -57.94 26.37
N GLN A 145 -10.05 -58.99 25.54
CA GLN A 145 -8.81 -59.66 25.15
C GLN A 145 -7.88 -58.73 24.33
N LYS A 146 -8.43 -57.96 23.38
CA LYS A 146 -7.65 -57.02 22.56
C LYS A 146 -7.16 -55.82 23.38
N MET A 147 -7.97 -55.31 24.31
CA MET A 147 -7.58 -54.30 25.28
C MET A 147 -6.43 -54.79 26.17
N ALA A 148 -6.51 -56.03 26.68
CA ALA A 148 -5.42 -56.62 27.46
C ALA A 148 -4.13 -56.71 26.61
N GLY A 149 -4.23 -57.15 25.35
CA GLY A 149 -3.10 -57.21 24.43
C GLY A 149 -2.47 -55.86 24.08
N PHE A 150 -3.27 -54.79 24.03
CA PHE A 150 -2.79 -53.41 23.93
C PHE A 150 -2.09 -52.98 25.22
N LYS A 151 -2.71 -53.17 26.39
CA LYS A 151 -2.14 -52.80 27.70
C LYS A 151 -0.80 -53.48 27.97
N THR A 152 -0.65 -54.76 27.61
CA THR A 152 0.64 -55.47 27.74
C THR A 152 1.73 -54.82 26.90
N ARG A 153 1.45 -54.49 25.64
CA ARG A 153 2.43 -53.83 24.74
C ARG A 153 2.70 -52.39 25.14
N GLN A 154 1.70 -51.68 25.65
CA GLN A 154 1.85 -50.36 26.26
C GLN A 154 2.81 -50.42 27.45
N GLY A 155 2.64 -51.39 28.36
CA GLY A 155 3.54 -51.59 29.49
C GLY A 155 4.99 -51.84 29.08
N LEU A 156 5.22 -52.64 28.03
CA LEU A 156 6.58 -52.86 27.48
C LEU A 156 7.19 -51.58 26.89
N CYS A 157 6.38 -50.75 26.22
CA CYS A 157 6.83 -49.45 25.73
C CYS A 157 7.20 -48.50 26.87
N ASP A 158 6.39 -48.47 27.92
CA ASP A 158 6.59 -47.58 29.07
C ASP A 158 7.82 -48.00 29.88
N GLU A 159 8.03 -49.30 30.07
CA GLU A 159 9.25 -49.85 30.70
C GLU A 159 10.51 -49.51 29.88
N THR A 160 10.48 -49.76 28.56
CA THR A 160 11.62 -49.45 27.68
C THR A 160 11.88 -47.94 27.63
N ARG A 161 10.84 -47.11 27.66
CA ARG A 161 10.97 -45.66 27.72
C ARG A 161 11.62 -45.20 29.03
N ALA A 162 11.22 -45.76 30.18
CA ALA A 162 11.85 -45.45 31.46
C ALA A 162 13.35 -45.83 31.48
N LEU A 163 13.71 -46.97 30.88
CA LEU A 163 15.11 -47.38 30.70
C LEU A 163 15.87 -46.42 29.79
N LEU A 164 15.26 -46.01 28.67
CA LEU A 164 15.84 -45.04 27.73
C LEU A 164 16.05 -43.67 28.39
N ASP A 165 15.08 -43.19 29.17
CA ASP A 165 15.18 -41.92 29.89
C ASP A 165 16.31 -41.97 30.92
N THR A 166 16.47 -43.10 31.62
CA THR A 166 17.58 -43.31 32.57
C THR A 166 18.93 -43.35 31.85
N ALA A 167 19.03 -44.07 30.73
CA ALA A 167 20.25 -44.13 29.91
C ALA A 167 20.61 -42.77 29.32
N ASN A 168 19.62 -41.99 28.86
CA ASN A 168 19.81 -40.63 28.39
C ASN A 168 20.28 -39.68 29.50
N ALA A 169 19.72 -39.78 30.70
CA ALA A 169 20.15 -38.96 31.84
C ALA A 169 21.62 -39.23 32.18
N ALA A 170 22.05 -40.50 32.15
CA ALA A 170 23.45 -40.87 32.35
C ALA A 170 24.35 -40.36 31.22
N LEU A 171 23.92 -40.51 29.96
CA LEU A 171 24.64 -40.03 28.78
C LEU A 171 24.85 -38.51 28.82
N VAL A 172 23.83 -37.74 29.20
CA VAL A 172 23.91 -36.26 29.28
C VAL A 172 25.01 -35.81 30.24
N ILE A 173 25.18 -36.49 31.37
CA ILE A 173 26.23 -36.19 32.35
C ILE A 173 27.61 -36.42 31.72
N THR A 174 27.82 -37.59 31.13
CA THR A 174 29.11 -37.95 30.51
C THR A 174 29.41 -37.11 29.26
N VAL A 175 28.38 -36.69 28.50
CA VAL A 175 28.52 -35.71 27.40
C VAL A 175 28.97 -34.35 27.95
N ALA A 176 28.44 -33.91 29.09
CA ALA A 176 28.85 -32.64 29.69
C ALA A 176 30.32 -32.66 30.13
N GLU A 177 30.77 -33.77 30.73
CA GLU A 177 32.17 -33.96 31.15
C GLU A 177 33.12 -34.03 29.94
N THR A 178 32.76 -34.79 28.90
CA THR A 178 33.57 -34.89 27.68
C THR A 178 33.60 -33.59 26.89
N LYS A 179 32.54 -32.78 26.91
CA LYS A 179 32.51 -31.43 26.31
C LYS A 179 33.52 -30.47 26.92
N VAL A 180 33.84 -30.60 28.21
CA VAL A 180 34.88 -29.76 28.83
C VAL A 180 36.24 -30.05 28.19
N ILE A 181 36.49 -31.31 27.84
CA ILE A 181 37.72 -31.77 27.20
C ILE A 181 37.75 -31.38 25.71
N THR A 182 36.63 -31.50 24.99
CA THR A 182 36.58 -31.20 23.55
C THR A 182 36.35 -29.72 23.22
N ARG A 183 36.04 -28.86 24.21
CA ARG A 183 35.62 -27.47 24.02
C ARG A 183 36.47 -26.69 23.01
N GLU A 184 37.79 -26.70 23.17
CA GLU A 184 38.69 -25.92 22.30
C GLU A 184 38.64 -26.40 20.84
N HIS A 185 38.61 -27.72 20.64
CA HIS A 185 38.45 -28.31 19.33
C HIS A 185 37.08 -27.96 18.73
N ASP A 186 36.00 -28.10 19.51
CA ASP A 186 34.63 -27.87 19.05
C ASP A 186 34.40 -26.39 18.68
N GLU A 187 35.00 -25.45 19.42
CA GLU A 187 34.97 -24.01 19.09
C GLU A 187 35.68 -23.69 17.77
N LEU A 188 36.82 -24.35 17.50
CA LEU A 188 37.56 -24.21 16.24
C LEU A 188 36.79 -24.81 15.06
N VAL A 189 36.21 -26.00 15.23
CA VAL A 189 35.38 -26.66 14.21
C VAL A 189 34.15 -25.81 13.91
N ALA A 190 33.42 -25.35 14.93
CA ALA A 190 32.24 -24.50 14.75
C ALA A 190 32.56 -23.19 14.00
N SER A 191 33.75 -22.63 14.24
CA SER A 191 34.22 -21.42 13.54
C SER A 191 34.44 -21.67 12.04
N ILE A 192 35.06 -22.80 11.67
CA ILE A 192 35.26 -23.18 10.26
C ILE A 192 33.94 -23.58 9.59
N GLU A 193 33.08 -24.31 10.29
CA GLU A 193 31.77 -24.69 9.77
C GLU A 193 30.94 -23.45 9.46
N LYS A 194 30.96 -22.44 10.33
CA LYS A 194 30.30 -21.15 10.08
C LYS A 194 30.84 -20.48 8.82
N MET A 195 32.16 -20.35 8.69
CA MET A 195 32.79 -19.74 7.51
C MET A 195 32.46 -20.49 6.22
N THR A 196 32.50 -21.83 6.26
CA THR A 196 32.18 -22.68 5.09
C THR A 196 30.70 -22.62 4.74
N LYS A 197 29.82 -22.53 5.75
CA LYS A 197 28.38 -22.35 5.56
C LYS A 197 28.06 -20.99 4.94
N ASP A 198 28.77 -19.93 5.33
CA ASP A 198 28.59 -18.61 4.74
C ASP A 198 29.05 -18.58 3.28
N GLU A 199 30.20 -19.18 2.96
CA GLU A 199 30.70 -19.34 1.58
C GLU A 199 29.70 -20.10 0.69
N THR A 200 29.27 -21.29 1.14
CA THR A 200 28.30 -22.11 0.39
C THR A 200 26.94 -21.44 0.25
N ARG A 201 26.48 -20.68 1.26
CA ARG A 201 25.25 -19.88 1.19
C ARG A 201 25.32 -18.81 0.11
N VAL A 202 26.41 -18.04 0.08
CA VAL A 202 26.59 -16.95 -0.90
C VAL A 202 26.74 -17.51 -2.31
N GLN A 203 27.51 -18.58 -2.47
CA GLN A 203 27.68 -19.24 -3.78
C GLN A 203 26.38 -19.84 -4.29
N ALA A 204 25.59 -20.51 -3.44
CA ALA A 204 24.27 -21.01 -3.81
C ALA A 204 23.29 -19.88 -4.13
N ALA A 205 23.35 -18.74 -3.43
CA ALA A 205 22.54 -17.57 -3.73
C ALA A 205 22.90 -16.96 -5.08
N LEU A 206 24.20 -16.86 -5.41
CA LEU A 206 24.67 -16.39 -6.72
C LEU A 206 24.19 -17.31 -7.84
N GLU A 207 24.35 -18.63 -7.71
CA GLU A 207 23.93 -19.59 -8.74
C GLU A 207 22.40 -19.60 -8.98
N ASN A 208 21.61 -19.27 -7.96
CA ASN A 208 20.16 -19.12 -8.11
C ASN A 208 19.76 -17.86 -8.91
N VAL A 209 20.53 -16.78 -8.78
CA VAL A 209 20.25 -15.48 -9.41
C VAL A 209 20.88 -15.38 -10.80
N ALA A 210 22.15 -15.76 -10.91
CA ALA A 210 22.97 -15.75 -12.12
C ALA A 210 23.68 -17.11 -12.26
N PRO A 211 23.00 -18.13 -12.82
CA PRO A 211 23.57 -19.46 -12.96
C PRO A 211 24.80 -19.45 -13.88
N THR A 212 25.92 -19.94 -13.37
CA THR A 212 27.22 -19.99 -14.08
C THR A 212 27.44 -21.31 -14.80
N SER A 213 26.79 -22.39 -14.37
CA SER A 213 26.90 -23.69 -15.03
C SER A 213 26.13 -23.74 -16.35
N LEU A 214 26.66 -24.47 -17.34
CA LEU A 214 26.06 -24.60 -18.67
C LEU A 214 24.62 -25.15 -18.62
N ILE A 215 24.36 -26.12 -17.73
CA ILE A 215 23.05 -26.76 -17.62
C ILE A 215 22.05 -25.82 -16.94
N SER A 216 22.46 -25.13 -15.87
CA SER A 216 21.60 -24.21 -15.13
C SER A 216 21.29 -22.95 -15.93
N SER A 217 22.27 -22.39 -16.65
CA SER A 217 22.06 -21.27 -17.57
C SER A 217 21.16 -21.63 -18.75
N MET A 218 21.32 -22.81 -19.34
CA MET A 218 20.42 -23.30 -20.38
C MET A 218 19.00 -23.49 -19.84
N LYS A 219 18.84 -24.10 -18.67
CA LYS A 219 17.53 -24.25 -18.01
C LYS A 219 16.87 -22.90 -17.75
N ARG A 220 17.64 -21.91 -17.27
CA ARG A 220 17.15 -20.54 -17.02
C ARG A 220 16.67 -19.88 -18.32
N SER A 221 17.48 -19.96 -19.38
CA SER A 221 17.12 -19.43 -20.70
C SER A 221 15.86 -20.09 -21.27
N MET A 222 15.70 -21.41 -21.09
CA MET A 222 14.49 -22.13 -21.50
C MET A 222 13.26 -21.70 -20.71
N MET A 223 13.40 -21.44 -19.41
CA MET A 223 12.29 -21.00 -18.55
C MET A 223 11.81 -19.58 -18.88
N GLU A 224 12.66 -18.75 -19.48
CA GLU A 224 12.32 -17.41 -19.96
C GLU A 224 11.82 -17.39 -21.42
N MET A 225 11.74 -18.55 -22.09
CA MET A 225 11.17 -18.62 -23.43
C MET A 225 9.64 -18.39 -23.41
N PRO A 226 9.09 -17.80 -24.49
CA PRO A 226 7.64 -17.68 -24.64
C PRO A 226 6.95 -19.02 -24.40
N ILE A 227 5.76 -18.98 -23.78
CA ILE A 227 4.95 -20.15 -23.35
C ILE A 227 5.48 -20.85 -22.09
N ILE A 228 6.78 -21.17 -22.01
CA ILE A 228 7.35 -21.86 -20.82
C ILE A 228 7.35 -20.94 -19.60
N ASP A 229 7.60 -19.65 -19.84
CA ASP A 229 7.53 -18.58 -18.84
C ASP A 229 6.21 -18.60 -18.04
N GLY A 230 5.08 -18.89 -18.71
CA GLY A 230 3.76 -18.92 -18.06
C GLY A 230 3.58 -20.02 -17.00
N PHE A 231 4.43 -21.06 -16.98
CA PHE A 231 4.31 -22.17 -16.03
C PHE A 231 5.27 -22.08 -14.85
N ASN A 232 6.44 -21.45 -15.02
CA ASN A 232 7.42 -21.33 -13.96
C ASN A 232 8.44 -20.21 -14.23
N SER A 233 7.97 -19.00 -14.53
CA SER A 233 8.87 -17.87 -14.75
C SER A 233 9.64 -17.50 -13.48
N PRO A 234 10.94 -17.18 -13.59
CA PRO A 234 11.64 -16.48 -12.53
C PRO A 234 11.19 -15.02 -12.35
N LEU A 235 10.64 -14.40 -13.40
CA LEU A 235 10.07 -13.06 -13.40
C LEU A 235 8.58 -13.17 -13.06
N LYS A 236 8.12 -12.52 -11.99
CA LYS A 236 6.75 -12.69 -11.51
C LYS A 236 6.15 -11.40 -11.00
N ILE A 237 4.85 -11.25 -11.25
CA ILE A 237 4.04 -10.19 -10.65
C ILE A 237 3.96 -10.46 -9.15
N VAL A 238 4.38 -9.48 -8.35
CA VAL A 238 4.24 -9.52 -6.90
C VAL A 238 2.93 -8.83 -6.58
N GLN A 239 1.97 -9.56 -6.00
CA GLN A 239 0.65 -9.04 -5.68
C GLN A 239 0.36 -9.16 -4.18
N ASP A 240 0.11 -8.02 -3.55
CA ASP A 240 -0.41 -7.92 -2.19
C ASP A 240 -1.93 -7.73 -2.24
N TRP A 241 -2.65 -8.50 -1.44
CA TRP A 241 -4.11 -8.49 -1.39
C TRP A 241 -4.61 -8.08 0.00
N MET A 242 -5.33 -6.95 0.08
CA MET A 242 -5.79 -6.36 1.33
C MET A 242 -7.32 -6.26 1.37
N PRO A 243 -8.03 -7.34 1.75
CA PRO A 243 -9.49 -7.39 1.67
C PRO A 243 -10.22 -6.45 2.64
N LYS A 244 -9.54 -6.02 3.72
CA LYS A 244 -10.12 -5.14 4.74
C LYS A 244 -9.95 -3.65 4.43
N LEU A 245 -8.92 -3.28 3.66
CA LEU A 245 -8.69 -1.91 3.22
C LEU A 245 -9.39 -1.74 1.87
N ARG A 246 -10.67 -1.38 1.90
CA ARG A 246 -11.47 -1.25 0.68
C ARG A 246 -11.27 0.13 0.04
N GLN A 247 -11.29 0.18 -1.28
CA GLN A 247 -11.42 1.43 -2.03
C GLN A 247 -12.79 1.49 -2.71
N THR A 248 -13.37 2.69 -2.81
CA THR A 248 -14.62 2.90 -3.54
C THR A 248 -14.24 3.22 -4.98
N LEU A 249 -14.65 2.40 -5.94
CA LEU A 249 -14.56 2.72 -7.36
C LEU A 249 -15.98 2.83 -7.92
N GLY A 250 -16.37 4.02 -8.38
CA GLY A 250 -17.75 4.30 -8.76
C GLY A 250 -18.74 3.94 -7.66
N MET A 251 -19.61 2.96 -7.92
CA MET A 251 -20.67 2.54 -7.00
C MET A 251 -20.30 1.33 -6.13
N ALA A 252 -19.09 0.79 -6.24
CA ALA A 252 -18.67 -0.44 -5.58
C ALA A 252 -17.50 -0.22 -4.61
N LYS A 253 -17.56 -0.85 -3.43
CA LYS A 253 -16.43 -0.94 -2.50
C LYS A 253 -15.68 -2.25 -2.73
N ILE A 254 -14.54 -2.18 -3.40
CA ILE A 254 -13.72 -3.35 -3.73
C ILE A 254 -12.54 -3.49 -2.77
N ALA A 255 -11.99 -4.70 -2.67
CA ALA A 255 -10.72 -4.92 -1.99
C ALA A 255 -9.59 -4.18 -2.71
N ARG A 256 -8.65 -3.63 -1.95
CA ARG A 256 -7.43 -3.02 -2.51
C ARG A 256 -6.46 -4.11 -2.93
N PHE A 257 -5.89 -3.93 -4.11
CA PHE A 257 -4.82 -4.75 -4.67
C PHE A 257 -3.59 -3.86 -4.84
N ASP A 258 -2.41 -4.45 -4.70
CA ASP A 258 -1.17 -3.74 -4.89
C ASP A 258 -0.15 -4.62 -5.62
N ARG A 259 0.37 -4.11 -6.73
CA ARG A 259 1.39 -4.74 -7.57
C ARG A 259 2.65 -3.89 -7.68
N CYS A 260 2.79 -2.83 -6.87
CA CYS A 260 3.91 -1.89 -6.94
C CYS A 260 5.26 -2.60 -6.74
N ARG A 261 5.32 -3.63 -5.89
CA ARG A 261 6.52 -4.47 -5.68
C ARG A 261 6.90 -5.33 -6.89
N THR A 262 6.10 -5.35 -7.95
CA THR A 262 6.49 -5.94 -9.23
C THR A 262 7.65 -5.17 -9.86
N CYS A 263 7.63 -3.84 -9.78
CA CYS A 263 8.73 -2.98 -10.24
C CYS A 263 9.66 -2.59 -9.09
N HIS A 264 9.09 -2.24 -7.92
CA HIS A 264 9.83 -1.82 -6.73
C HIS A 264 10.24 -2.99 -5.84
N GLN A 265 11.01 -3.94 -6.37
CA GLN A 265 11.35 -5.20 -5.70
C GLN A 265 12.21 -5.05 -4.44
N ASN A 266 12.86 -3.90 -4.26
CA ASN A 266 13.76 -3.63 -3.13
C ASN A 266 13.15 -2.71 -2.07
N ILE A 267 11.90 -2.29 -2.25
CA ILE A 267 11.28 -1.23 -1.44
C ILE A 267 11.20 -1.60 0.05
N ASP A 268 11.05 -2.89 0.37
CA ASP A 268 10.89 -3.44 1.72
C ASP A 268 12.16 -4.13 2.26
N LYS A 269 13.28 -4.05 1.55
CA LYS A 269 14.55 -4.67 1.95
C LYS A 269 15.33 -3.77 2.90
N THR A 270 15.72 -4.27 4.07
CA THR A 270 16.42 -3.47 5.09
C THR A 270 17.82 -3.97 5.38
N ALA A 271 18.76 -3.06 5.59
CA ALA A 271 20.07 -3.36 6.16
C ALA A 271 19.98 -3.52 7.69
N THR A 272 21.08 -3.92 8.31
CA THR A 272 21.20 -4.04 9.77
C THR A 272 20.91 -2.69 10.44
N GLY A 273 20.03 -2.68 11.43
CA GLY A 273 19.65 -1.45 12.14
C GLY A 273 18.54 -0.62 11.47
N GLY A 274 17.77 -1.21 10.54
CA GLY A 274 16.58 -0.56 9.98
C GLY A 274 16.85 0.47 8.88
N PHE A 275 18.10 0.59 8.46
CA PHE A 275 18.49 1.45 7.35
C PHE A 275 18.07 0.86 5.99
N PRO A 276 17.86 1.70 4.97
CA PRO A 276 17.57 1.23 3.62
C PRO A 276 18.68 0.30 3.11
N ALA A 277 18.34 -0.89 2.60
CA ALA A 277 19.36 -1.79 2.03
C ALA A 277 19.90 -1.27 0.68
N PHE A 278 19.08 -0.51 -0.04
CA PHE A 278 19.41 0.13 -1.30
C PHE A 278 19.10 1.62 -1.18
N PRO A 279 20.00 2.43 -0.59
CA PRO A 279 19.76 3.87 -0.42
C PRO A 279 19.49 4.58 -1.75
N GLU A 280 18.47 5.42 -1.75
CA GLU A 280 18.09 6.20 -2.94
C GLU A 280 19.20 7.17 -3.35
N GLY A 281 19.49 7.24 -4.65
CA GLY A 281 20.42 8.22 -5.19
C GLY A 281 20.50 8.19 -6.71
N HIS A 282 21.11 9.22 -7.28
CA HIS A 282 21.42 9.30 -8.71
C HIS A 282 22.87 8.81 -8.93
N PRO A 283 23.06 7.58 -9.44
CA PRO A 283 24.39 7.09 -9.77
C PRO A 283 24.95 7.84 -10.99
N SER A 284 26.28 7.83 -11.14
CA SER A 284 26.95 8.49 -12.27
C SER A 284 26.68 7.84 -13.64
N ASP A 285 26.30 6.55 -13.65
CA ASP A 285 26.05 5.76 -14.85
C ASP A 285 24.90 4.75 -14.63
N ALA A 286 24.33 4.21 -15.71
CA ALA A 286 23.28 3.22 -15.71
C ALA A 286 23.76 1.78 -15.43
N ASP A 287 25.07 1.54 -15.27
CA ASP A 287 25.61 0.23 -14.91
C ASP A 287 25.36 -0.12 -13.43
N VAL A 288 24.85 -1.33 -13.18
CA VAL A 288 24.61 -1.85 -11.82
C VAL A 288 25.88 -1.94 -11.00
N ALA A 289 27.04 -2.15 -11.64
CA ALA A 289 28.32 -2.17 -10.94
C ALA A 289 28.64 -0.81 -10.31
N THR A 290 28.36 0.27 -11.05
CA THR A 290 28.52 1.65 -10.57
C THR A 290 27.59 1.92 -9.39
N TRP A 291 26.33 1.50 -9.47
CA TRP A 291 25.32 1.69 -8.40
C TRP A 291 25.78 1.07 -7.09
N VAL A 292 26.28 -0.19 -7.16
CA VAL A 292 26.81 -0.90 -6.00
C VAL A 292 28.07 -0.24 -5.45
N SER A 293 28.96 0.27 -6.32
CA SER A 293 30.20 0.91 -5.87
C SER A 293 29.99 2.29 -5.25
N GLU A 294 29.00 3.05 -5.72
CA GLU A 294 28.68 4.38 -5.22
C GLU A 294 27.68 4.36 -4.06
N ASP A 295 27.08 3.19 -3.77
CA ASP A 295 25.99 3.01 -2.81
C ASP A 295 24.82 3.97 -3.08
N LYS A 296 24.40 4.04 -4.34
CA LYS A 296 23.32 4.91 -4.83
C LYS A 296 22.45 4.16 -5.82
N PHE A 297 21.16 4.04 -5.51
CA PHE A 297 20.23 3.28 -6.32
C PHE A 297 19.11 4.19 -6.83
N PRO A 298 18.89 4.26 -8.16
CA PRO A 298 17.80 5.04 -8.71
C PRO A 298 16.46 4.32 -8.50
N GLN A 299 15.36 5.06 -8.48
CA GLN A 299 14.02 4.46 -8.56
C GLN A 299 13.88 3.66 -9.87
N PRO A 300 13.24 2.47 -9.87
CA PRO A 300 12.50 1.83 -8.77
C PRO A 300 13.35 0.84 -7.93
N TYR A 301 14.68 0.85 -8.03
CA TYR A 301 15.58 -0.11 -7.38
C TYR A 301 15.95 0.26 -5.94
N ALA A 302 15.59 1.45 -5.50
CA ALA A 302 15.83 1.94 -4.15
C ALA A 302 14.89 1.29 -3.13
N THR A 303 15.35 1.27 -1.87
CA THR A 303 14.57 0.92 -0.70
C THR A 303 13.87 2.16 -0.15
N HIS A 304 12.72 1.95 0.50
CA HIS A 304 12.00 3.02 1.20
C HIS A 304 12.91 3.71 2.24
N SER A 305 12.94 5.04 2.26
CA SER A 305 13.85 5.83 3.12
C SER A 305 13.67 5.55 4.63
N ASN A 306 12.44 5.27 5.06
CA ASN A 306 12.11 4.98 6.47
C ASN A 306 11.43 3.60 6.68
N THR A 307 12.22 2.53 6.60
CA THR A 307 11.71 1.14 6.68
C THR A 307 11.31 0.67 8.09
N GLU A 308 11.70 1.39 9.15
CA GLU A 308 11.22 1.04 10.49
C GLU A 308 9.83 1.62 10.76
N LEU A 309 9.52 2.76 10.14
CA LEU A 309 8.19 3.35 10.19
C LEU A 309 7.25 2.70 9.17
N PHE A 310 7.77 2.23 8.04
CA PHE A 310 7.00 1.66 6.92
C PHE A 310 7.57 0.34 6.43
N CYS A 311 6.77 -0.48 5.75
CA CYS A 311 7.20 -1.69 5.04
C CYS A 311 7.59 -2.91 5.89
N THR A 312 8.46 -2.79 6.90
CA THR A 312 8.94 -3.94 7.68
C THR A 312 7.83 -4.64 8.47
N ALA A 313 7.99 -5.92 8.78
CA ALA A 313 7.00 -6.68 9.54
C ALA A 313 6.74 -6.12 10.96
N SER A 314 7.76 -5.48 11.55
CA SER A 314 7.70 -4.86 12.89
C SER A 314 7.29 -3.39 12.85
N SER A 315 7.21 -2.78 11.66
CA SER A 315 6.73 -1.41 11.48
C SER A 315 5.26 -1.30 11.91
N PRO A 316 4.78 -0.11 12.32
CA PRO A 316 3.35 0.17 12.47
C PRO A 316 2.55 -0.01 11.16
N HIS A 317 3.22 0.08 10.01
CA HIS A 317 2.67 0.02 8.66
C HIS A 317 3.38 -1.06 7.78
N PRO A 318 3.27 -2.36 8.11
CA PRO A 318 3.89 -3.42 7.33
C PRO A 318 3.22 -3.55 5.94
N VAL A 319 4.02 -3.75 4.88
CA VAL A 319 3.49 -3.85 3.48
C VAL A 319 2.41 -4.94 3.39
N ALA A 320 2.63 -6.09 4.04
CA ALA A 320 1.70 -7.21 4.00
C ALA A 320 0.29 -6.90 4.54
N LYS A 321 0.12 -5.82 5.32
CA LYS A 321 -1.20 -5.40 5.83
C LYS A 321 -1.75 -4.16 5.14
N PHE A 322 -0.88 -3.23 4.74
CA PHE A 322 -1.27 -1.91 4.25
C PHE A 322 -1.10 -1.74 2.73
N GLY A 323 -0.14 -2.44 2.12
CA GLY A 323 0.29 -2.18 0.76
C GLY A 323 0.92 -0.79 0.60
N CYS A 324 1.26 -0.44 -0.63
CA CYS A 324 1.79 0.86 -1.03
C CYS A 324 0.65 1.83 -1.37
N THR A 325 -0.38 1.38 -2.09
CA THR A 325 -1.44 2.26 -2.62
C THR A 325 -2.34 2.89 -1.56
N ILE A 326 -2.37 2.38 -0.32
CA ILE A 326 -3.14 3.05 0.74
C ILE A 326 -2.53 4.42 1.10
N CYS A 327 -1.19 4.49 1.07
CA CYS A 327 -0.41 5.69 1.35
C CYS A 327 -0.15 6.49 0.07
N HIS A 328 0.20 5.85 -1.03
CA HIS A 328 0.59 6.58 -2.24
C HIS A 328 -0.59 6.87 -3.19
N ASP A 329 -1.77 6.29 -2.94
CA ASP A 329 -2.84 6.16 -3.95
C ASP A 329 -2.34 5.42 -5.20
N GLY A 330 -2.94 5.67 -6.36
CA GLY A 330 -2.61 4.99 -7.61
C GLY A 330 -3.46 3.77 -7.92
N GLN A 331 -3.20 3.17 -9.08
CA GLN A 331 -3.87 1.96 -9.53
C GLN A 331 -3.02 0.73 -9.22
N GLY A 332 -3.30 0.08 -8.09
CA GLY A 332 -2.49 -1.05 -7.63
C GLY A 332 -2.59 -2.33 -8.45
N SER A 333 -3.49 -2.42 -9.44
CA SER A 333 -3.47 -3.50 -10.43
C SER A 333 -2.56 -3.22 -11.63
N GLY A 334 -2.11 -1.98 -11.79
CA GLY A 334 -1.24 -1.54 -12.87
C GLY A 334 0.14 -2.18 -12.80
N THR A 335 0.65 -2.60 -13.95
CA THR A 335 1.99 -3.19 -14.12
C THR A 335 2.84 -2.45 -15.15
N SER A 336 2.39 -1.28 -15.58
CA SER A 336 3.10 -0.32 -16.43
C SER A 336 3.20 1.03 -15.73
N PHE A 337 4.14 1.87 -16.15
CA PHE A 337 4.37 3.17 -15.52
C PHE A 337 3.12 4.05 -15.55
N GLY A 338 2.46 4.16 -16.72
CA GLY A 338 1.23 4.92 -16.89
C GLY A 338 0.04 4.32 -16.13
N ASN A 339 -0.19 3.01 -16.25
CA ASN A 339 -1.36 2.36 -15.61
C ASN A 339 -1.22 2.19 -14.10
N ALA A 340 -0.05 2.44 -13.50
CA ALA A 340 0.11 2.53 -12.05
C ALA A 340 -0.36 3.89 -11.50
N GLU A 341 -0.64 4.85 -12.39
CA GLU A 341 -1.15 6.19 -12.09
C GLU A 341 -0.14 7.06 -11.32
N HIS A 342 1.14 7.00 -11.70
CA HIS A 342 2.12 7.97 -11.22
C HIS A 342 1.71 9.38 -11.62
N THR A 343 1.84 10.37 -10.73
CA THR A 343 1.50 11.76 -11.04
C THR A 343 2.75 12.62 -10.99
N PRO A 344 3.08 13.35 -12.07
CA PRO A 344 4.21 14.27 -12.09
C PRO A 344 3.92 15.51 -11.26
N ASP A 345 4.97 16.13 -10.71
CA ASP A 345 4.85 17.38 -9.95
C ASP A 345 4.53 18.59 -10.86
N THR A 346 4.96 18.57 -12.13
CA THR A 346 4.82 19.69 -13.07
C THR A 346 4.38 19.24 -14.47
N PRO A 347 3.76 20.13 -15.28
CA PRO A 347 3.43 19.83 -16.66
C PRO A 347 4.64 19.50 -17.56
N GLN A 348 5.81 20.07 -17.27
CA GLN A 348 7.05 19.79 -17.99
C GLN A 348 7.50 18.34 -17.74
N LEU A 349 7.51 17.92 -16.48
CA LEU A 349 7.81 16.55 -16.10
C LEU A 349 6.78 15.57 -16.69
N ALA A 350 5.51 15.98 -16.78
CA ALA A 350 4.48 15.19 -17.45
C ALA A 350 4.80 14.95 -18.94
N ALA A 351 5.35 15.95 -19.64
CA ALA A 351 5.76 15.82 -21.04
C ALA A 351 6.99 14.91 -21.19
N GLU A 352 7.97 15.06 -20.30
CA GLU A 352 9.16 14.19 -20.25
C GLU A 352 8.77 12.73 -20.02
N TRP A 353 7.89 12.47 -19.04
CA TRP A 353 7.38 11.13 -18.76
C TRP A 353 6.52 10.57 -19.89
N HIS A 354 5.83 11.41 -20.65
CA HIS A 354 5.07 10.98 -21.82
C HIS A 354 6.00 10.44 -22.90
N GLU A 355 7.13 11.11 -23.15
CA GLU A 355 8.11 10.70 -24.14
C GLU A 355 8.92 9.47 -23.69
N GLU A 356 9.37 9.44 -22.44
CA GLU A 356 10.26 8.39 -21.94
C GLU A 356 9.50 7.11 -21.52
N TYR A 357 8.36 7.26 -20.84
CA TYR A 357 7.63 6.16 -20.20
C TYR A 357 6.22 5.96 -20.75
N GLY A 358 5.82 6.68 -21.81
CA GLY A 358 4.46 6.61 -22.35
C GLY A 358 3.38 7.07 -21.37
N TYR A 359 3.74 7.92 -20.41
CA TYR A 359 2.82 8.45 -19.40
C TYR A 359 1.61 9.14 -20.04
N HIS A 360 0.44 8.94 -19.47
CA HIS A 360 -0.78 9.66 -19.83
C HIS A 360 -1.67 9.80 -18.60
N ALA A 361 -2.36 10.94 -18.47
CA ALA A 361 -3.32 11.14 -17.40
C ALA A 361 -4.59 10.33 -17.67
N ASN A 362 -4.91 9.36 -16.81
CA ASN A 362 -6.11 8.56 -16.92
C ASN A 362 -7.28 9.23 -16.19
N HIS A 363 -8.17 9.86 -16.94
CA HIS A 363 -9.34 10.53 -16.37
C HIS A 363 -10.40 9.56 -15.80
N PHE A 364 -10.28 8.25 -16.06
CA PHE A 364 -11.19 7.23 -15.51
C PHE A 364 -10.78 6.75 -14.12
N TRP A 365 -9.55 7.03 -13.68
CA TRP A 365 -9.08 6.60 -12.38
C TRP A 365 -9.27 7.70 -11.32
N GLU A 366 -10.08 7.41 -10.31
CA GLU A 366 -10.50 8.38 -9.29
C GLU A 366 -9.39 8.74 -8.28
N TYR A 367 -8.38 7.88 -8.13
CA TYR A 367 -7.33 8.02 -7.11
C TYR A 367 -5.93 7.86 -7.72
N PRO A 368 -5.50 8.78 -8.60
CA PRO A 368 -4.12 8.76 -9.08
C PRO A 368 -3.14 8.95 -7.91
N MET A 369 -1.89 8.51 -8.06
CA MET A 369 -0.91 8.67 -7.00
C MET A 369 -0.75 10.15 -6.68
N GLN A 370 -0.58 10.51 -5.40
CA GLN A 370 -0.25 11.90 -5.10
C GLN A 370 1.13 12.24 -5.67
N PRO A 371 1.31 13.42 -6.30
CA PRO A 371 2.64 13.91 -6.64
C PRO A 371 3.53 13.88 -5.39
N THR A 372 4.83 13.66 -5.57
CA THR A 372 5.78 13.46 -4.47
C THR A 372 5.67 14.56 -3.40
N ARG A 373 5.48 15.82 -3.82
CA ARG A 373 5.32 16.96 -2.92
C ARG A 373 4.10 16.90 -1.98
N PHE A 374 3.09 16.09 -2.32
CA PHE A 374 1.86 15.89 -1.55
C PHE A 374 1.69 14.47 -1.01
N ALA A 375 2.74 13.63 -1.06
CA ALA A 375 2.67 12.25 -0.58
C ALA A 375 2.22 12.14 0.90
N GLU A 376 2.63 13.08 1.75
CA GLU A 376 2.25 13.12 3.17
C GLU A 376 0.77 13.43 3.42
N SER A 377 0.06 14.00 2.44
CA SER A 377 -1.36 14.37 2.58
C SER A 377 -2.28 13.16 2.71
N THR A 378 -1.80 11.95 2.47
CA THR A 378 -2.58 10.72 2.64
C THR A 378 -2.48 10.15 4.05
N CYS A 379 -1.51 10.58 4.86
CA CYS A 379 -1.36 10.13 6.25
C CYS A 379 -2.63 10.45 7.08
N ILE A 380 -3.32 11.55 6.76
CA ILE A 380 -4.57 11.95 7.41
C ILE A 380 -5.77 11.06 7.11
N LYS A 381 -5.68 10.12 6.17
CA LYS A 381 -6.74 9.11 5.96
C LYS A 381 -6.99 8.28 7.24
N CYS A 382 -5.98 8.16 8.09
CA CYS A 382 -6.04 7.42 9.35
C CYS A 382 -5.63 8.29 10.55
N HIS A 383 -4.63 9.16 10.39
CA HIS A 383 -4.06 9.99 11.45
C HIS A 383 -4.75 11.36 11.57
N HIS A 384 -6.04 11.34 11.90
CA HIS A 384 -6.84 12.56 12.03
C HIS A 384 -6.36 13.51 13.15
N GLY A 385 -5.71 12.94 14.19
CA GLY A 385 -5.20 13.70 15.34
C GLY A 385 -4.00 14.58 15.01
N MET A 386 -3.26 14.29 13.93
CA MET A 386 -2.09 15.02 13.39
C MET A 386 -0.90 15.22 14.35
N THR A 387 -1.10 15.21 15.67
CA THR A 387 -0.06 15.45 16.70
C THR A 387 1.09 14.46 16.63
N GLU A 388 0.78 13.19 16.40
CA GLU A 388 1.71 12.09 16.28
C GLU A 388 2.51 12.13 14.97
N LEU A 389 2.00 12.86 13.97
CA LEU A 389 2.70 13.09 12.70
C LEU A 389 3.76 14.19 12.82
N GLY A 390 3.54 15.16 13.71
CA GLY A 390 4.49 16.24 13.97
C GLY A 390 5.52 15.94 15.05
N VAL A 391 5.15 15.23 16.12
CA VAL A 391 6.00 15.03 17.31
C VAL A 391 5.94 13.59 17.79
N ASN A 392 6.67 12.67 17.13
CA ASN A 392 6.78 11.27 17.57
C ASN A 392 8.10 11.02 18.34
N PRO A 393 8.07 10.49 19.57
CA PRO A 393 9.29 10.22 20.34
C PRO A 393 10.23 9.18 19.72
N LYS A 394 9.69 8.23 18.94
CA LYS A 394 10.46 7.15 18.32
C LYS A 394 10.89 7.50 16.89
N PHE A 395 10.05 8.18 16.13
CA PHE A 395 10.22 8.39 14.69
C PHE A 395 10.38 9.86 14.27
N GLY A 396 10.32 10.82 15.20
CA GLY A 396 10.38 12.24 14.89
C GLY A 396 9.13 12.78 14.19
N ALA A 397 9.28 13.84 13.40
CA ALA A 397 8.22 14.33 12.52
C ALA A 397 8.10 13.39 11.32
N THR A 398 6.99 12.64 11.24
CA THR A 398 6.79 11.58 10.25
C THR A 398 6.03 12.06 9.01
N ALA A 399 5.22 13.12 9.14
CA ALA A 399 4.59 13.82 8.03
C ALA A 399 4.58 15.34 8.29
N PRO A 400 5.77 15.98 8.29
CA PRO A 400 5.93 17.38 8.66
C PRO A 400 5.14 18.38 7.82
N LYS A 401 5.05 18.20 6.49
CA LYS A 401 4.32 19.10 5.58
C LYS A 401 2.82 19.01 5.84
N ALA A 402 2.31 17.79 6.01
CA ALA A 402 0.92 17.58 6.38
C ALA A 402 0.63 18.22 7.75
N PHE A 403 1.50 18.00 8.74
CA PHE A 403 1.37 18.58 10.07
C PHE A 403 1.41 20.11 10.07
N LYS A 404 2.30 20.73 9.27
CA LYS A 404 2.37 22.18 9.11
C LYS A 404 1.08 22.73 8.51
N GLY A 405 0.53 22.09 7.48
CA GLY A 405 -0.78 22.44 6.92
C GLY A 405 -1.89 22.41 7.98
N TYR A 406 -1.86 21.42 8.88
CA TYR A 406 -2.75 21.38 10.04
C TYR A 406 -2.52 22.51 11.04
N GLN A 407 -1.27 22.84 11.36
CA GLN A 407 -0.95 23.98 12.22
C GLN A 407 -1.44 25.30 11.62
N LEU A 408 -1.36 25.49 10.31
CA LEU A 408 -1.92 26.69 9.66
C LEU A 408 -3.43 26.78 9.84
N ILE A 409 -4.16 25.68 9.65
CA ILE A 409 -5.61 25.60 9.93
C ILE A 409 -5.91 25.96 11.39
N GLN A 410 -5.05 25.53 12.32
CA GLN A 410 -5.20 25.87 13.73
C GLN A 410 -4.88 27.33 14.04
N ASN A 411 -3.75 27.83 13.56
CA ASN A 411 -3.23 29.18 13.82
C ASN A 411 -4.13 30.26 13.23
N TYR A 412 -4.63 30.05 12.01
CA TYR A 412 -5.62 30.94 11.39
C TYR A 412 -7.04 30.73 11.97
N GLY A 413 -7.22 29.81 12.91
CA GLY A 413 -8.47 29.60 13.62
C GLY A 413 -9.62 29.16 12.71
N CYS A 414 -9.32 28.46 11.62
CA CYS A 414 -10.29 28.04 10.61
C CYS A 414 -11.44 27.22 11.25
N PHE A 415 -11.12 26.37 12.22
CA PHE A 415 -12.10 25.60 12.99
C PHE A 415 -13.01 26.46 13.88
N GLY A 416 -12.65 27.71 14.20
CA GLY A 416 -13.52 28.62 14.96
C GLY A 416 -14.78 29.00 14.17
N CYS A 417 -14.65 29.11 12.84
CA CYS A 417 -15.77 29.43 11.96
C CYS A 417 -16.28 28.23 11.15
N HIS A 418 -15.44 27.27 10.78
CA HIS A 418 -15.80 26.15 9.92
C HIS A 418 -15.95 24.83 10.70
N GLU A 419 -16.84 23.96 10.23
CA GLU A 419 -16.86 22.55 10.64
C GLU A 419 -15.87 21.79 9.76
N ILE A 420 -14.81 21.23 10.36
CA ILE A 420 -13.77 20.47 9.65
C ILE A 420 -13.76 19.07 10.27
N HIS A 421 -13.86 18.04 9.44
CA HIS A 421 -13.86 16.65 9.91
C HIS A 421 -12.53 16.30 10.60
N GLY A 422 -12.60 15.55 11.70
CA GLY A 422 -11.43 15.18 12.51
C GLY A 422 -10.90 16.31 13.40
N GLN A 423 -11.50 17.51 13.36
CA GLN A 423 -11.11 18.66 14.16
C GLN A 423 -12.27 19.12 15.03
N ASP A 424 -12.52 18.40 16.11
CA ASP A 424 -13.17 19.00 17.28
C ASP A 424 -12.16 20.00 17.86
N ALA A 425 -12.62 21.21 18.20
CA ALA A 425 -11.82 22.39 18.46
C ALA A 425 -10.75 22.24 19.56
N GLY A 426 -9.66 21.51 19.30
CA GLY A 426 -8.56 21.26 20.23
C GLY A 426 -9.00 20.83 21.63
N VAL A 427 -8.06 20.84 22.57
CA VAL A 427 -8.41 20.96 23.98
C VAL A 427 -8.81 22.41 24.21
N ALA A 428 -10.04 22.77 23.84
CA ALA A 428 -10.66 23.96 24.40
C ALA A 428 -10.72 23.79 25.92
N ILE A 429 -10.47 24.86 26.68
CA ILE A 429 -10.78 24.91 28.11
C ILE A 429 -12.31 24.82 28.22
N GLY A 430 -12.84 23.60 28.12
CA GLY A 430 -14.26 23.27 27.96
C GLY A 430 -14.76 23.32 26.50
N PRO A 431 -15.61 22.37 26.05
CA PRO A 431 -16.36 22.53 24.80
C PRO A 431 -17.20 23.81 24.87
N ASP A 432 -17.29 24.58 23.78
CA ASP A 432 -18.16 25.76 23.74
C ASP A 432 -19.62 25.30 23.83
N MET A 433 -20.16 25.28 25.06
CA MET A 433 -21.52 24.86 25.40
C MET A 433 -22.60 25.68 24.68
N ARG A 434 -22.24 26.79 24.01
CA ARG A 434 -23.15 27.57 23.17
C ARG A 434 -23.31 26.94 21.79
N VAL A 435 -22.28 26.25 21.30
CA VAL A 435 -22.26 25.60 20.00
C VAL A 435 -22.96 24.24 20.08
N GLU A 436 -23.75 23.92 19.07
CA GLU A 436 -24.49 22.67 18.99
C GLU A 436 -23.56 21.44 18.81
N PRO A 437 -23.95 20.25 19.30
CA PRO A 437 -23.18 19.02 19.11
C PRO A 437 -22.89 18.74 17.64
N GLN A 438 -21.63 18.49 17.33
CA GLN A 438 -21.11 18.39 15.96
C GLN A 438 -21.22 16.97 15.38
N THR A 439 -21.32 15.96 16.26
CA THR A 439 -21.50 14.55 15.87
C THR A 439 -22.73 13.93 16.50
N ASP A 440 -23.15 12.79 15.96
CA ASP A 440 -24.27 12.01 16.49
C ASP A 440 -23.90 11.41 17.85
N GLU A 441 -22.65 10.99 18.03
CA GLU A 441 -22.13 10.52 19.32
C GLU A 441 -22.10 11.63 20.35
N GLU A 442 -21.66 12.84 19.98
CA GLU A 442 -21.64 13.99 20.89
C GLU A 442 -23.06 14.42 21.28
N ARG A 443 -24.00 14.39 20.33
CA ARG A 443 -25.41 14.64 20.60
C ARG A 443 -25.98 13.60 21.55
N ALA A 444 -25.67 12.32 21.36
CA ALA A 444 -26.09 11.25 22.25
C ALA A 444 -25.47 11.39 23.64
N ARG A 445 -24.18 11.77 23.72
CA ARG A 445 -23.46 12.03 24.98
C ARG A 445 -24.09 13.18 25.77
N ILE A 446 -24.32 14.33 25.15
CA ILE A 446 -24.98 15.48 25.78
C ILE A 446 -26.42 15.11 26.19
N ALA A 447 -27.16 14.40 25.34
CA ALA A 447 -28.52 13.94 25.69
C ALA A 447 -28.55 12.94 26.85
N SER A 448 -27.47 12.17 27.06
CA SER A 448 -27.37 11.21 28.16
C SER A 448 -26.98 11.83 29.50
N ASP A 449 -26.44 13.06 29.51
CA ASP A 449 -26.07 13.79 30.72
C ASP A 449 -27.14 14.84 31.07
N PRO A 450 -27.94 14.65 32.14
CA PRO A 450 -29.00 15.58 32.51
C PRO A 450 -28.49 16.97 32.95
N ASN A 451 -27.18 17.12 33.20
CA ASN A 451 -26.56 18.40 33.53
C ASN A 451 -25.97 19.13 32.32
N GLN A 452 -26.00 18.52 31.13
CA GLN A 452 -25.54 19.16 29.90
C GLN A 452 -26.72 19.57 29.02
N VAL A 453 -26.72 20.83 28.61
CA VAL A 453 -27.68 21.35 27.62
C VAL A 453 -26.91 21.62 26.35
N ALA A 454 -27.30 20.96 25.26
CA ALA A 454 -26.72 21.21 23.96
C ALA A 454 -26.85 22.69 23.58
N GLY A 455 -25.74 23.29 23.13
CA GLY A 455 -25.76 24.61 22.54
C GLY A 455 -26.73 24.71 21.36
N LYS A 456 -27.27 25.91 21.13
CA LYS A 456 -28.19 26.19 20.00
C LYS A 456 -27.54 27.01 18.89
N PHE A 457 -26.31 27.49 19.12
CA PHE A 457 -25.58 28.28 18.14
C PHE A 457 -24.83 27.34 17.20
N ARG A 458 -24.81 27.70 15.92
CA ARG A 458 -24.02 27.01 14.89
C ARG A 458 -22.74 27.80 14.62
N LYS A 459 -21.72 27.15 14.05
CA LYS A 459 -20.54 27.88 13.57
C LYS A 459 -20.92 28.87 12.44
N VAL A 460 -20.16 29.96 12.34
CA VAL A 460 -20.48 31.08 11.44
C VAL A 460 -20.23 30.73 9.97
N GLY A 461 -19.17 29.97 9.70
CA GLY A 461 -18.83 29.45 8.38
C GLY A 461 -19.63 28.20 8.02
N PRO A 462 -19.75 27.90 6.71
CA PRO A 462 -20.37 26.66 6.27
C PRO A 462 -19.53 25.44 6.67
N SER A 463 -20.20 24.30 6.84
CA SER A 463 -19.54 23.00 6.99
C SER A 463 -18.61 22.72 5.80
N LEU A 464 -17.37 22.32 6.12
CA LEU A 464 -16.35 21.85 5.17
C LEU A 464 -16.21 20.32 5.19
N ARG A 465 -17.06 19.62 5.94
CA ARG A 465 -17.06 18.15 6.10
C ARG A 465 -17.05 17.39 4.77
N HIS A 466 -17.75 17.92 3.77
CA HIS A 466 -17.90 17.30 2.44
C HIS A 466 -17.37 18.22 1.32
N ILE A 467 -16.34 19.03 1.60
CA ILE A 467 -15.89 20.09 0.69
C ILE A 467 -15.43 19.55 -0.67
N SER A 468 -14.83 18.36 -0.73
CA SER A 468 -14.37 17.73 -1.97
C SER A 468 -15.49 17.42 -2.95
N SER A 469 -16.72 17.15 -2.47
CA SER A 469 -17.88 16.92 -3.34
C SER A 469 -18.40 18.19 -4.02
N LYS A 470 -18.05 19.37 -3.49
CA LYS A 470 -18.56 20.66 -3.94
C LYS A 470 -17.61 21.36 -4.92
N THR A 471 -16.30 21.30 -4.66
CA THR A 471 -15.31 22.15 -5.33
C THR A 471 -13.92 21.50 -5.36
N ASN A 472 -12.89 22.21 -5.82
CA ASN A 472 -11.54 21.68 -6.03
C ASN A 472 -10.46 22.52 -5.31
N SER A 473 -9.20 22.04 -5.37
CA SER A 473 -8.05 22.68 -4.71
C SER A 473 -7.86 24.13 -5.16
N ASN A 474 -7.89 24.38 -6.46
CA ASN A 474 -7.73 25.70 -7.06
C ASN A 474 -8.73 26.72 -6.50
N TRP A 475 -10.00 26.34 -6.40
CA TRP A 475 -11.01 27.19 -5.79
C TRP A 475 -10.76 27.43 -4.30
N ILE A 476 -10.35 26.41 -3.53
CA ILE A 476 -10.09 26.57 -2.09
C ILE A 476 -8.96 27.59 -1.87
N GLN A 477 -7.87 27.47 -2.63
CA GLN A 477 -6.76 28.43 -2.59
C GLN A 477 -7.24 29.83 -2.99
N TYR A 478 -7.96 29.92 -4.12
CA TYR A 478 -8.48 31.20 -4.61
C TYR A 478 -9.44 31.88 -3.62
N TRP A 479 -10.34 31.12 -3.02
CA TRP A 479 -11.27 31.67 -2.04
C TRP A 479 -10.56 32.08 -0.75
N THR A 480 -9.55 31.33 -0.32
CA THR A 480 -8.83 31.57 0.93
C THR A 480 -7.88 32.77 0.83
N GLU A 481 -7.27 33.00 -0.34
CA GLU A 481 -6.36 34.13 -0.56
C GLU A 481 -7.06 35.48 -0.35
N ILE A 482 -8.14 35.75 -1.09
CA ILE A 482 -8.90 37.01 -1.01
C ILE A 482 -10.40 36.71 -1.15
N PRO A 483 -11.12 36.33 -0.08
CA PRO A 483 -12.53 35.93 -0.17
C PRO A 483 -13.45 37.03 -0.74
N SER A 484 -13.14 38.29 -0.43
CA SER A 484 -13.92 39.47 -0.82
C SER A 484 -13.95 39.71 -2.34
N ARG A 485 -12.93 39.22 -3.07
CA ARG A 485 -12.86 39.38 -4.54
C ARG A 485 -13.97 38.65 -5.28
N PHE A 486 -14.38 37.51 -4.75
CA PHE A 486 -15.49 36.75 -5.30
C PHE A 486 -16.82 37.13 -4.64
N ARG A 487 -16.79 37.40 -3.33
CA ARG A 487 -17.99 37.80 -2.57
C ARG A 487 -17.66 38.99 -1.65
N PRO A 488 -17.96 40.23 -2.07
CA PRO A 488 -17.69 41.42 -1.26
C PRO A 488 -18.35 41.41 0.13
N THR A 489 -19.51 40.76 0.26
CA THR A 489 -20.26 40.66 1.53
C THR A 489 -19.89 39.45 2.40
N THR A 490 -18.77 38.78 2.11
CA THR A 490 -18.32 37.62 2.89
C THR A 490 -17.93 37.99 4.31
N LYS A 491 -18.20 37.09 5.26
CA LYS A 491 -17.76 37.20 6.66
C LYS A 491 -16.43 36.49 6.93
N MET A 492 -15.90 35.77 5.94
CA MET A 492 -14.57 35.17 6.04
C MET A 492 -13.54 36.30 5.97
N PRO A 493 -12.69 36.46 7.00
CA PRO A 493 -11.62 37.46 6.96
C PRO A 493 -10.60 37.10 5.87
N GLN A 494 -9.97 38.11 5.32
CA GLN A 494 -8.82 37.94 4.43
C GLN A 494 -7.59 37.74 5.30
N PHE A 495 -6.98 36.55 5.29
CA PHE A 495 -5.76 36.28 6.06
C PHE A 495 -4.48 36.49 5.25
N PHE A 496 -4.58 36.36 3.93
CA PHE A 496 -3.47 36.40 2.98
C PHE A 496 -3.48 37.67 2.15
N ASN A 497 -2.41 37.89 1.39
CA ASN A 497 -2.25 39.05 0.52
C ASN A 497 -2.42 40.37 1.30
N GLN A 498 -1.83 40.43 2.49
CA GLN A 498 -1.78 41.63 3.36
C GLN A 498 -0.38 42.27 3.36
N SER A 499 0.37 42.18 2.26
CA SER A 499 1.79 42.55 2.19
C SER A 499 2.04 44.04 1.90
N GLU A 500 1.01 44.88 1.79
CA GLU A 500 1.16 46.30 1.42
C GLU A 500 2.03 47.13 2.37
N HIS A 501 2.16 46.70 3.62
CA HIS A 501 2.96 47.36 4.65
C HIS A 501 4.41 46.87 4.73
N LEU A 502 4.76 45.84 3.94
CA LEU A 502 6.07 45.21 3.92
C LEU A 502 7.00 45.90 2.91
N SER A 503 8.32 45.73 3.08
CA SER A 503 9.27 46.14 2.05
C SER A 503 9.06 45.30 0.78
N PRO A 504 9.48 45.77 -0.41
CA PRO A 504 9.32 44.98 -1.64
C PRO A 504 9.95 43.59 -1.58
N ALA A 505 11.07 43.44 -0.86
CA ALA A 505 11.73 42.15 -0.67
C ALA A 505 10.92 41.24 0.26
N ASP A 506 10.45 41.78 1.39
CA ASP A 506 9.65 41.02 2.35
C ASP A 506 8.27 40.65 1.78
N ALA A 507 7.68 41.54 0.99
CA ALA A 507 6.42 41.29 0.28
C ALA A 507 6.57 40.17 -0.74
N ALA A 508 7.66 40.16 -1.51
CA ALA A 508 7.95 39.08 -2.46
C ALA A 508 8.16 37.74 -1.75
N HIS A 509 8.94 37.72 -0.66
CA HIS A 509 9.16 36.51 0.13
C HIS A 509 7.86 36.01 0.78
N THR A 510 7.07 36.91 1.36
CA THR A 510 5.75 36.59 1.92
C THR A 510 4.84 35.98 0.87
N GLN A 511 4.82 36.52 -0.34
CA GLN A 511 3.97 36.03 -1.43
C GLN A 511 4.35 34.60 -1.86
N THR A 512 5.64 34.25 -1.80
CA THR A 512 6.12 32.88 -2.00
C THR A 512 5.61 31.96 -0.91
N LEU A 513 5.76 32.32 0.37
CA LEU A 513 5.28 31.51 1.50
C LEU A 513 3.76 31.32 1.48
N GLU A 514 3.00 32.41 1.28
CA GLU A 514 1.53 32.38 1.21
C GLU A 514 1.03 31.42 0.13
N THR A 515 1.72 31.32 -1.00
CA THR A 515 1.39 30.39 -2.08
C THR A 515 1.42 28.94 -1.59
N VAL A 516 2.46 28.59 -0.83
CA VAL A 516 2.62 27.26 -0.26
C VAL A 516 1.59 27.00 0.85
N GLU A 517 1.36 27.98 1.72
CA GLU A 517 0.38 27.88 2.80
C GLU A 517 -1.04 27.61 2.27
N LEU A 518 -1.45 28.33 1.22
CA LEU A 518 -2.74 28.14 0.56
C LEU A 518 -2.88 26.72 -0.02
N ALA A 519 -1.86 26.22 -0.71
CA ALA A 519 -1.85 24.87 -1.25
C ALA A 519 -1.90 23.80 -0.15
N GLY A 520 -1.18 24.01 0.96
CA GLY A 520 -1.22 23.15 2.14
C GLY A 520 -2.62 23.08 2.76
N ILE A 521 -3.26 24.24 2.98
CA ILE A 521 -4.64 24.31 3.51
C ILE A 521 -5.61 23.57 2.59
N ALA A 522 -5.53 23.79 1.28
CA ALA A 522 -6.42 23.14 0.32
C ALA A 522 -6.30 21.61 0.35
N ASN A 523 -5.08 21.08 0.40
CA ASN A 523 -4.84 19.65 0.45
C ASN A 523 -5.34 19.03 1.77
N VAL A 524 -5.10 19.67 2.91
CA VAL A 524 -5.61 19.15 4.20
C VAL A 524 -7.14 19.16 4.23
N LEU A 525 -7.79 20.20 3.72
CA LEU A 525 -9.26 20.26 3.66
C LEU A 525 -9.85 19.20 2.72
N LEU A 526 -9.20 18.94 1.59
CA LEU A 526 -9.64 17.89 0.64
C LEU A 526 -9.40 16.49 1.19
N GLY A 527 -8.24 16.23 1.80
CA GLY A 527 -7.92 14.93 2.38
C GLY A 527 -8.75 14.59 3.62
N ASN A 528 -9.19 15.59 4.39
CA ASN A 528 -10.12 15.40 5.51
C ASN A 528 -11.59 15.33 5.08
N SER A 529 -11.90 15.58 3.80
CA SER A 529 -13.29 15.61 3.32
C SER A 529 -13.90 14.21 3.32
N GLN A 530 -15.05 14.06 3.97
CA GLN A 530 -15.82 12.82 3.96
C GLN A 530 -16.60 12.67 2.65
N PRO A 531 -16.64 11.46 2.06
CA PRO A 531 -17.49 11.18 0.92
C PRO A 531 -18.97 11.32 1.32
N ILE A 532 -19.79 11.77 0.39
CA ILE A 532 -21.24 11.91 0.54
C ILE A 532 -21.94 11.31 -0.67
N ASP A 533 -23.04 10.62 -0.42
CA ASP A 533 -23.93 10.11 -1.46
C ASP A 533 -24.81 11.25 -2.02
N LEU A 534 -24.51 11.65 -3.25
CA LEU A 534 -25.22 12.72 -3.97
C LEU A 534 -26.45 12.17 -4.70
N LEU A 535 -27.56 12.90 -4.62
CA LEU A 535 -28.78 12.60 -5.36
C LEU A 535 -28.57 12.90 -6.84
N LYS A 536 -29.36 12.21 -7.68
CA LYS A 536 -29.39 12.42 -9.13
C LYS A 536 -30.83 12.56 -9.64
N PRO A 537 -31.06 13.30 -10.73
CA PRO A 537 -32.34 13.29 -11.43
C PRO A 537 -32.69 11.88 -11.95
N ALA A 538 -33.95 11.65 -12.28
CA ALA A 538 -34.37 10.40 -12.91
C ALA A 538 -33.60 10.16 -14.23
N LYS A 539 -33.27 8.90 -14.51
CA LYS A 539 -32.47 8.54 -15.70
C LYS A 539 -33.18 9.01 -16.97
N GLY A 540 -32.48 9.81 -17.79
CA GLY A 540 -33.00 10.35 -19.04
C GLY A 540 -33.84 11.63 -18.90
N TYR A 541 -33.96 12.19 -17.70
CA TYR A 541 -34.59 13.50 -17.51
C TYR A 541 -33.75 14.61 -18.15
N ALA A 542 -34.37 15.40 -19.02
CA ALA A 542 -33.74 16.56 -19.66
C ALA A 542 -34.18 17.85 -18.94
N ALA A 543 -33.24 18.47 -18.23
CA ALA A 543 -33.50 19.70 -17.50
C ALA A 543 -33.71 20.90 -18.42
N ASP A 544 -34.69 21.75 -18.11
CA ASP A 544 -35.07 22.92 -18.90
C ASP A 544 -34.66 24.22 -18.21
N VAL A 545 -33.77 24.98 -18.84
CA VAL A 545 -33.23 26.24 -18.33
C VAL A 545 -34.31 27.33 -18.21
N ALA A 546 -35.22 27.44 -19.17
CA ALA A 546 -36.26 28.46 -19.16
C ALA A 546 -37.27 28.19 -18.05
N ARG A 547 -37.66 26.91 -17.89
CA ARG A 547 -38.51 26.47 -16.77
C ARG A 547 -37.79 26.62 -15.43
N GLY A 548 -36.50 26.32 -15.36
CA GLY A 548 -35.66 26.53 -14.19
C GLY A 548 -35.63 27.98 -13.73
N LYS A 549 -35.49 28.94 -14.66
CA LYS A 549 -35.55 30.38 -14.36
C LYS A 549 -36.91 30.79 -13.77
N LYS A 550 -38.00 30.29 -14.37
CA LYS A 550 -39.36 30.54 -13.88
C LYS A 550 -39.54 29.98 -12.47
N LEU A 551 -39.18 28.72 -12.26
CA LEU A 551 -39.26 28.04 -10.96
C LEU A 551 -38.38 28.72 -9.90
N PHE A 552 -37.20 29.22 -10.26
CA PHE A 552 -36.34 29.98 -9.35
C PHE A 552 -37.04 31.25 -8.83
N THR A 553 -37.83 31.90 -9.68
CA THR A 553 -38.60 33.10 -9.33
C THR A 553 -39.82 32.75 -8.46
N GLU A 554 -40.53 31.68 -8.81
CA GLU A 554 -41.82 31.30 -8.21
C GLU A 554 -41.67 30.49 -6.91
N ARG A 555 -40.60 29.70 -6.75
CA ARG A 555 -40.36 28.82 -5.59
C ARG A 555 -39.68 29.52 -4.40
N GLY A 556 -39.68 30.86 -4.40
CA GLY A 556 -39.24 31.66 -3.26
C GLY A 556 -37.72 31.81 -3.11
N CYS A 557 -36.91 31.42 -4.10
CA CYS A 557 -35.44 31.56 -4.01
C CYS A 557 -35.03 33.03 -3.84
N LEU A 558 -35.74 33.96 -4.49
CA LEU A 558 -35.51 35.40 -4.43
C LEU A 558 -35.83 36.05 -3.06
N ALA A 559 -36.53 35.32 -2.18
CA ALA A 559 -36.78 35.80 -0.81
C ALA A 559 -35.49 35.83 0.04
N CYS A 560 -34.50 35.01 -0.32
CA CYS A 560 -33.23 34.91 0.39
C CYS A 560 -32.02 35.22 -0.51
N HIS A 561 -32.06 34.85 -1.79
CA HIS A 561 -30.92 34.94 -2.70
C HIS A 561 -31.10 36.04 -3.75
N GLN A 562 -29.97 36.63 -4.16
CA GLN A 562 -29.89 37.53 -5.31
C GLN A 562 -29.36 36.78 -6.53
N HIS A 563 -29.84 37.17 -7.72
CA HIS A 563 -29.37 36.64 -8.99
C HIS A 563 -29.52 37.66 -10.13
N ASP A 564 -28.47 37.87 -10.93
CA ASP A 564 -28.37 38.98 -11.90
C ASP A 564 -29.34 38.78 -13.08
N ALA A 565 -29.54 37.54 -13.52
CA ALA A 565 -30.51 37.20 -14.58
C ALA A 565 -31.99 37.33 -14.17
N VAL A 566 -32.28 37.53 -12.87
CA VAL A 566 -33.63 37.78 -12.33
C VAL A 566 -33.56 38.93 -11.31
N PRO A 567 -33.31 40.16 -11.79
CA PRO A 567 -33.13 41.31 -10.91
C PRO A 567 -34.45 41.70 -10.24
N GLY A 568 -34.39 42.28 -9.04
CA GLY A 568 -35.57 42.82 -8.35
C GLY A 568 -35.65 42.54 -6.84
N THR A 569 -34.72 41.77 -6.28
CA THR A 569 -34.63 41.53 -4.82
C THR A 569 -33.38 42.17 -4.22
N THR A 570 -33.53 42.78 -3.05
CA THR A 570 -32.43 43.28 -2.22
C THR A 570 -32.12 42.33 -1.05
N ALA A 571 -32.77 41.16 -0.99
CA ALA A 571 -32.57 40.18 0.09
C ALA A 571 -31.10 39.77 0.19
N ASP A 572 -30.52 39.80 1.38
CA ASP A 572 -29.10 39.50 1.63
C ASP A 572 -28.90 38.36 2.64
N PHE A 573 -30.00 37.67 2.99
CA PHE A 573 -29.99 36.55 3.94
C PHE A 573 -29.19 35.36 3.38
N GLY A 574 -29.35 35.06 2.10
CA GLY A 574 -28.54 34.13 1.32
C GLY A 574 -27.47 34.87 0.50
N PRO A 575 -26.38 34.20 0.11
CA PRO A 575 -25.41 34.78 -0.81
C PRO A 575 -26.07 35.13 -2.15
N ASN A 576 -25.53 36.15 -2.84
CA ASN A 576 -25.71 36.29 -4.28
C ASN A 576 -25.12 35.04 -4.96
N ILE A 577 -25.92 34.39 -5.81
CA ILE A 577 -25.58 33.10 -6.44
C ILE A 577 -25.44 33.21 -7.97
N SER A 578 -25.38 34.41 -8.54
CA SER A 578 -25.16 34.61 -9.98
C SER A 578 -23.91 33.86 -10.49
N ASN A 579 -22.85 33.84 -9.67
CA ASN A 579 -21.56 33.24 -10.03
C ASN A 579 -21.37 31.81 -9.49
N ILE A 580 -22.44 31.13 -9.02
CA ILE A 580 -22.29 29.78 -8.44
C ILE A 580 -21.75 28.77 -9.47
N HIS A 581 -22.10 28.94 -10.75
CA HIS A 581 -21.66 28.11 -11.87
C HIS A 581 -20.14 28.04 -12.04
N GLN A 582 -19.42 29.06 -11.56
CA GLN A 582 -17.97 29.19 -11.75
C GLN A 582 -17.18 28.21 -10.89
N LYS A 583 -17.65 27.90 -9.67
CA LYS A 583 -16.84 27.23 -8.63
C LYS A 583 -17.20 25.79 -8.31
N ILE A 584 -18.37 25.34 -8.73
CA ILE A 584 -18.88 24.02 -8.36
C ILE A 584 -18.35 22.95 -9.31
N ASN A 585 -18.11 21.75 -8.77
CA ASN A 585 -17.69 20.61 -9.59
C ASN A 585 -18.80 20.19 -10.56
N ARG A 586 -18.38 19.83 -11.77
CA ARG A 586 -19.24 19.28 -12.83
C ARG A 586 -19.10 17.77 -12.85
N ASN A 587 -20.12 17.07 -13.31
CA ASN A 587 -20.08 15.62 -13.37
C ASN A 587 -19.14 15.17 -14.49
N ALA A 588 -18.42 14.08 -14.29
CA ALA A 588 -17.50 13.53 -15.30
C ALA A 588 -18.26 13.02 -16.54
N ASP A 589 -19.45 12.46 -16.34
CA ASP A 589 -20.35 11.95 -17.38
C ASP A 589 -21.24 13.03 -18.00
N ASN A 590 -21.45 14.15 -17.31
CA ASN A 590 -22.21 15.31 -17.81
C ASN A 590 -21.58 16.64 -17.36
N PRO A 591 -20.66 17.21 -18.16
CA PRO A 591 -19.96 18.45 -17.82
C PRO A 591 -20.87 19.68 -17.65
N GLU A 592 -22.09 19.64 -18.21
CA GLU A 592 -23.05 20.74 -18.09
C GLU A 592 -23.81 20.72 -16.76
N PHE A 593 -23.79 19.61 -16.03
CA PHE A 593 -24.57 19.40 -14.82
C PHE A 593 -23.70 19.20 -13.57
N SER A 594 -24.32 19.32 -12.39
CA SER A 594 -23.67 19.13 -11.10
C SER A 594 -24.61 18.40 -10.14
N ASP A 595 -24.27 17.14 -9.81
CA ASP A 595 -25.00 16.33 -8.83
C ASP A 595 -24.98 17.00 -7.45
N TRP A 596 -23.91 17.72 -7.12
CA TRP A 596 -23.82 18.49 -5.88
C TRP A 596 -24.87 19.59 -5.81
N LEU A 597 -25.02 20.40 -6.88
CA LEU A 597 -25.98 21.50 -6.89
C LEU A 597 -27.42 20.97 -6.84
N TYR A 598 -27.71 19.93 -7.62
CA TYR A 598 -29.00 19.25 -7.58
C TYR A 598 -29.31 18.74 -6.17
N THR A 599 -28.37 18.04 -5.54
CA THR A 599 -28.53 17.55 -4.16
C THR A 599 -28.78 18.69 -3.18
N TRP A 600 -28.03 19.79 -3.31
CA TRP A 600 -28.18 20.96 -2.44
C TRP A 600 -29.55 21.63 -2.60
N LEU A 601 -30.09 21.72 -3.81
CA LEU A 601 -31.42 22.27 -4.05
C LEU A 601 -32.54 21.33 -3.55
N ARG A 602 -32.37 20.03 -3.76
CA ARG A 602 -33.37 19.00 -3.45
C ARG A 602 -33.45 18.70 -1.94
N GLU A 603 -32.30 18.45 -1.32
CA GLU A 603 -32.17 18.06 0.08
C GLU A 603 -30.92 18.73 0.70
N PRO A 604 -30.96 20.05 0.99
CA PRO A 604 -29.78 20.75 1.51
C PRO A 604 -29.29 20.17 2.85
N GLN A 605 -30.21 19.61 3.66
CA GLN A 605 -29.93 18.97 4.93
C GLN A 605 -29.09 17.69 4.79
N ARG A 606 -29.10 17.04 3.62
CA ARG A 606 -28.23 15.88 3.34
C ARG A 606 -26.76 16.29 3.32
N TYR A 607 -26.43 17.43 2.72
CA TYR A 607 -25.07 17.97 2.70
C TYR A 607 -24.70 18.63 4.02
N HIS A 608 -25.66 19.32 4.64
CA HIS A 608 -25.43 20.05 5.89
C HIS A 608 -26.71 20.01 6.73
N ALA A 609 -26.78 19.08 7.69
CA ALA A 609 -27.97 18.77 8.49
C ALA A 609 -28.73 19.98 9.04
N ARG A 610 -28.00 21.02 9.48
CA ARG A 610 -28.58 22.26 10.05
C ARG A 610 -28.36 23.51 9.19
N THR A 611 -28.33 23.33 7.87
CA THR A 611 -28.24 24.44 6.91
C THR A 611 -29.41 25.42 7.07
N ARG A 612 -29.14 26.70 6.83
CA ARG A 612 -30.19 27.75 6.79
C ARG A 612 -31.05 27.67 5.55
N MET A 613 -30.58 26.97 4.52
CA MET A 613 -31.38 26.74 3.33
C MET A 613 -32.48 25.73 3.69
N PRO A 614 -33.76 26.13 3.68
CA PRO A 614 -34.84 25.21 4.00
C PRO A 614 -34.96 24.15 2.91
N ASN A 615 -35.56 23.01 3.25
CA ASN A 615 -36.09 22.12 2.22
C ASN A 615 -37.27 22.85 1.55
N LEU A 616 -37.15 23.14 0.26
CA LEU A 616 -38.15 23.86 -0.53
C LEU A 616 -39.21 22.91 -1.14
N TYR A 617 -39.20 21.62 -0.76
CA TYR A 617 -40.12 20.59 -1.25
C TYR A 617 -40.19 20.55 -2.78
N LEU A 618 -39.01 20.58 -3.41
CA LEU A 618 -38.84 20.51 -4.87
C LEU A 618 -39.01 19.07 -5.38
N ASP A 619 -40.13 18.43 -5.00
CA ASP A 619 -40.48 17.07 -5.42
C ASP A 619 -40.83 17.03 -6.90
N VAL A 620 -40.51 15.89 -7.53
CA VAL A 620 -40.90 15.61 -8.92
C VAL A 620 -42.43 15.56 -8.98
N TYR A 621 -43.01 16.28 -9.93
CA TYR A 621 -44.46 16.31 -10.14
C TYR A 621 -44.80 16.21 -11.63
N MET A 622 -46.05 15.85 -11.94
CA MET A 622 -46.55 15.83 -13.31
C MET A 622 -47.11 17.21 -13.69
N ASP A 623 -46.76 17.69 -14.88
CA ASP A 623 -47.27 18.96 -15.41
C ASP A 623 -48.78 18.93 -15.64
N VAL A 624 -49.37 20.08 -15.98
CA VAL A 624 -50.83 20.25 -16.22
C VAL A 624 -51.38 19.33 -17.31
N ASP A 625 -50.54 18.80 -18.19
CA ASP A 625 -50.90 17.82 -19.21
C ASP A 625 -51.04 16.38 -18.68
N GLY A 626 -50.58 16.13 -17.44
CA GLY A 626 -50.58 14.82 -16.79
C GLY A 626 -49.59 13.81 -17.40
N THR A 627 -48.78 14.21 -18.38
CA THR A 627 -47.88 13.33 -19.14
C THR A 627 -46.41 13.71 -19.00
N THR A 628 -46.12 14.98 -18.70
CA THR A 628 -44.76 15.47 -18.58
C THR A 628 -44.32 15.49 -17.12
N SER A 629 -43.36 14.64 -16.75
CA SER A 629 -42.72 14.68 -15.43
C SER A 629 -41.79 15.90 -15.38
N ILE A 630 -41.90 16.73 -14.35
CA ILE A 630 -41.05 17.89 -14.08
C ILE A 630 -40.26 17.65 -12.80
N ASP A 631 -38.95 17.83 -12.87
CA ASP A 631 -38.03 17.86 -11.73
C ASP A 631 -37.56 19.30 -11.50
N PRO A 632 -38.15 20.01 -10.52
CA PRO A 632 -37.86 21.42 -10.29
C PRO A 632 -36.43 21.66 -9.84
N ALA A 633 -35.84 20.74 -9.08
CA ALA A 633 -34.48 20.88 -8.59
C ALA A 633 -33.48 20.74 -9.75
N ALA A 634 -33.74 19.82 -10.69
CA ALA A 634 -32.92 19.65 -11.87
C ALA A 634 -33.00 20.86 -12.81
N ASP A 635 -34.20 21.40 -13.05
CA ASP A 635 -34.40 22.57 -13.91
C ASP A 635 -33.74 23.83 -13.31
N ILE A 636 -33.91 24.08 -12.01
CA ILE A 636 -33.26 25.20 -11.33
C ILE A 636 -31.73 25.04 -11.34
N ALA A 637 -31.22 23.82 -11.11
CA ALA A 637 -29.79 23.53 -11.23
C ALA A 637 -29.28 23.88 -12.63
N ALA A 638 -29.97 23.42 -13.68
CA ALA A 638 -29.61 23.74 -15.06
C ALA A 638 -29.61 25.25 -15.34
N PHE A 639 -30.62 25.99 -14.84
CA PHE A 639 -30.64 27.45 -14.94
C PHE A 639 -29.44 28.13 -14.27
N LEU A 640 -29.13 27.76 -13.02
CA LEU A 640 -28.00 28.33 -12.30
C LEU A 640 -26.66 28.00 -12.99
N LEU A 641 -26.57 26.82 -13.60
CA LEU A 641 -25.39 26.35 -14.30
C LEU A 641 -25.22 26.95 -15.70
N SER A 642 -26.32 27.37 -16.35
CA SER A 642 -26.32 27.96 -17.69
C SER A 642 -25.82 29.41 -17.72
N GLN A 643 -25.50 30.00 -16.56
CA GLN A 643 -25.06 31.40 -16.48
C GLN A 643 -23.64 31.61 -17.00
N GLY A 644 -22.87 30.54 -17.19
CA GLY A 644 -21.53 30.60 -17.76
C GLY A 644 -20.75 29.30 -17.56
N PRO A 645 -19.55 29.20 -18.16
CA PRO A 645 -18.66 28.07 -17.96
C PRO A 645 -18.13 28.01 -16.53
N LYS A 646 -17.69 26.82 -16.10
CA LYS A 646 -16.85 26.69 -14.91
C LYS A 646 -15.57 27.50 -15.14
N VAL A 647 -15.16 28.29 -14.15
CA VAL A 647 -13.91 29.04 -14.22
C VAL A 647 -12.79 28.15 -13.71
N ASP A 648 -11.67 28.12 -14.42
CA ASP A 648 -10.43 27.60 -13.87
C ASP A 648 -9.73 28.71 -13.09
N PHE A 649 -9.67 28.54 -11.77
CA PHE A 649 -9.07 29.54 -10.89
C PHE A 649 -7.56 29.31 -10.89
N THR A 650 -6.84 30.13 -11.65
CA THR A 650 -5.38 30.06 -11.69
C THR A 650 -4.80 30.31 -10.31
N VAL A 651 -4.06 29.34 -9.79
CA VAL A 651 -3.28 29.45 -8.55
C VAL A 651 -1.81 29.63 -8.92
N ARG A 652 -1.02 30.26 -8.05
CA ARG A 652 0.42 30.35 -8.25
C ARG A 652 1.02 28.96 -8.15
N GLU A 653 1.99 28.66 -9.01
CA GLU A 653 2.71 27.39 -8.92
C GLU A 653 3.50 27.34 -7.62
N VAL A 654 3.46 26.18 -6.98
CA VAL A 654 4.15 25.93 -5.73
C VAL A 654 5.55 25.45 -6.07
N ASP A 655 6.58 26.19 -5.64
CA ASP A 655 7.95 25.71 -5.66
C ASP A 655 8.13 24.64 -4.56
N ASN A 656 8.63 23.48 -4.97
CA ASN A 656 8.90 22.37 -4.06
C ASN A 656 9.94 22.72 -2.99
N ALA A 657 10.93 23.58 -3.32
CA ALA A 657 11.92 24.01 -2.33
C ALA A 657 11.28 24.82 -1.20
N GLU A 658 10.27 25.61 -1.52
CA GLU A 658 9.57 26.46 -0.55
C GLU A 658 8.60 25.68 0.33
N LEU A 659 8.11 24.52 -0.14
CA LEU A 659 7.41 23.53 0.70
C LEU A 659 8.28 22.97 1.82
N ASP A 660 9.56 22.73 1.54
CA ASP A 660 10.50 22.26 2.54
C ASP A 660 10.83 23.39 3.54
N ASN A 661 10.94 24.64 3.06
CA ASN A 661 11.17 25.82 3.90
C ASN A 661 10.05 26.10 4.90
N LEU A 662 8.81 25.63 4.68
CA LEU A 662 7.72 25.80 5.64
C LEU A 662 7.92 25.00 6.95
N VAL A 663 8.74 23.96 6.88
CA VAL A 663 8.96 22.99 7.96
C VAL A 663 10.28 23.24 8.70
N THR A 664 11.30 23.73 7.99
CA THR A 664 12.58 24.16 8.58
C THR A 664 12.41 25.43 9.40
#